data_AF-A0A7S2I7W1-F1
#
_entry.id   AF-A0A7S2I7W1-F1
#
_cell.length_a   1.000
_cell.length_b   1.000
_cell.length_c   1.000
_cell.angle_alpha   90.00
_cell.angle_beta   90.00
_cell.angle_gamma   90.00
#
_symmetry.space_group_name_H-M   'P 1'
#
loop_
_entity.id
_entity.type
_entity.pdbx_description
1 polymer ?
#
loop_
_entity_poly.entity_id
_entity_poly.type
_entity_poly.pdbx_seq_one_letter_code
_entity_poly.pdbx_strand_id
1 'polypeptide(L)'
;AAAPGPGSEPEELSPPADEQEPETRRVSRQGVDEHRFDPADCSGPWTSAEFVEQYPGWDGMDKWDEAATDDDGFWVRKGRDAFPGNDAWQMSADDLADCKRVCKERGFGGFTVWEGRAYFRGKTAREICRNIEEVKEATLHINVESEEEALEVSAWMRHQQSLLDMERKEEEQMVMSRLTGWPVERLVREGYAITELRAERNGLYFGETCIRFSPRKGGRLAPHEYQRGDEVIVSTGDPLGNGAERAQVVSVLPEAILCVMQATIDDRATFRLDRGSNKVVNERAEKALKRFCHSNFGAREVRRLLVECGDPVKGNAAPPKFRLQLPDEVLAPLKLNGPQTEALRSLESQRVGLIQGPPGCGKTYTACAFLSAAVKEEVLQKPLLATADSHVAVDQLLTGLLDLGVNVVRLGAAASITSDALRRRSAQAMFEKHWRYEQWQGLKEELEEAGRQVMVLRRKAREEATAARGRPPAGGAQEEAGDGEEASGYTAQIQLAEEEAKSLRRQSRQAEKEILKEIIEGADVVCASLAGCGSKSLEDRQFGLVLVDEATQATEARAMIAVSRLARDGRLVLVGDQRQLPPVCVSQEARDGGLGTSLFQRLLDHADLRPAMLKVQFRMHPLIARWPSDTFYDGRLVDGVAAADRPAVPGFDWPSAGGVAFVPTDSPEENSRDGSSKLNPGEGDAVSTVLEGLLKAGVPADDIGVISPYRGQVKLLKRALPPNVEVRTVDGYQGREKPVIIFSCVRSNPWGNVGFLADHRRLNVAVTRAKRGLIVVGNPATLCHDPVWNSWLNFIHSNKLRVELGFCPRGHGATPPPAEPLPPFDRPRLGRGWPRQRWMRVKAKQLEPVGA
;
A
#
# COMPACT_ATOMS: atom_id res chain seq x y z
N ALA A 1 55.90 -22.42 -1.12
CA ALA A 1 56.87 -23.19 -0.31
C ALA A 1 56.73 -22.72 1.13
N ALA A 2 56.55 -23.58 2.15
CA ALA A 2 56.34 -25.03 2.15
C ALA A 2 55.44 -25.42 3.35
N ALA A 3 54.84 -26.62 3.32
CA ALA A 3 54.19 -27.30 4.46
C ALA A 3 55.26 -28.03 5.33
N PRO A 4 54.99 -28.89 6.36
CA PRO A 4 53.73 -29.50 6.90
C PRO A 4 53.46 -29.15 8.40
N GLY A 5 52.39 -29.54 9.14
CA GLY A 5 51.58 -30.78 9.27
C GLY A 5 52.11 -31.67 10.45
N PRO A 6 51.38 -32.65 11.05
CA PRO A 6 49.93 -32.95 11.19
C PRO A 6 49.42 -32.58 12.63
N GLY A 7 48.31 -33.06 13.25
CA GLY A 7 47.11 -33.80 12.83
C GLY A 7 46.79 -35.10 13.63
N SER A 8 45.77 -35.12 14.51
CA SER A 8 45.21 -36.31 15.20
C SER A 8 43.82 -36.08 15.84
N GLU A 9 42.89 -37.03 15.70
CA GLU A 9 41.64 -37.18 16.50
C GLU A 9 41.94 -37.73 17.91
N PRO A 10 40.97 -37.77 18.84
CA PRO A 10 40.44 -39.08 19.21
C PRO A 10 38.94 -39.15 19.61
N GLU A 11 38.46 -40.39 19.76
CA GLU A 11 37.10 -40.83 20.11
C GLU A 11 36.72 -40.70 21.60
N GLU A 12 35.48 -41.12 21.88
CA GLU A 12 34.76 -41.20 23.16
C GLU A 12 35.44 -42.05 24.26
N LEU A 13 35.05 -41.82 25.53
CA LEU A 13 34.67 -42.87 26.50
C LEU A 13 34.21 -42.28 27.86
N SER A 14 33.01 -42.64 28.33
CA SER A 14 32.51 -42.42 29.71
C SER A 14 33.14 -43.43 30.69
N PRO A 15 33.24 -43.18 32.02
CA PRO A 15 32.13 -43.34 33.00
C PRO A 15 32.31 -42.47 34.29
N PRO A 16 31.89 -42.86 35.53
CA PRO A 16 30.55 -43.13 36.09
C PRO A 16 30.15 -42.19 37.27
N ALA A 17 29.05 -42.54 37.96
CA ALA A 17 28.48 -41.96 39.21
C ALA A 17 29.39 -42.08 40.46
N ASP A 18 29.11 -41.57 41.67
CA ASP A 18 27.97 -40.85 42.30
C ASP A 18 28.49 -40.26 43.65
N GLU A 19 28.04 -39.08 44.14
CA GLU A 19 28.04 -38.78 45.60
C GLU A 19 27.18 -37.56 46.01
N GLN A 20 26.60 -37.65 47.22
CA GLN A 20 25.38 -37.01 47.74
C GLN A 20 25.47 -35.53 48.21
N GLU A 21 24.45 -34.73 47.82
CA GLU A 21 23.55 -33.91 48.69
C GLU A 21 24.01 -32.55 49.32
N PRO A 22 23.09 -31.65 49.76
CA PRO A 22 21.75 -31.34 49.22
C PRO A 22 21.40 -29.82 49.09
N GLU A 23 20.35 -29.56 48.31
CA GLU A 23 19.39 -28.42 48.30
C GLU A 23 19.78 -26.97 48.71
N THR A 24 19.65 -26.04 47.75
CA THR A 24 18.86 -24.79 47.97
C THR A 24 18.09 -24.40 46.70
N ARG A 25 16.86 -23.90 46.86
CA ARG A 25 15.87 -23.73 45.79
C ARG A 25 16.24 -22.69 44.73
N ARG A 26 16.22 -23.08 43.45
CA ARG A 26 15.94 -22.19 42.29
C ARG A 26 14.92 -22.86 41.37
N VAL A 27 13.85 -22.13 41.03
CA VAL A 27 12.82 -22.59 40.09
C VAL A 27 13.32 -22.37 38.66
N SER A 28 13.51 -23.45 37.91
CA SER A 28 13.81 -23.42 36.47
C SER A 28 12.53 -23.44 35.63
N ARG A 29 12.55 -22.71 34.52
CA ARG A 29 11.55 -22.86 33.45
C ARG A 29 11.88 -24.12 32.65
N GLN A 30 10.91 -25.01 32.45
CA GLN A 30 10.99 -26.09 31.47
C GLN A 30 10.16 -25.76 30.22
N GLY A 31 10.67 -26.23 29.07
CA GLY A 31 9.87 -26.76 27.97
C GLY A 31 8.82 -25.86 27.30
N VAL A 32 9.19 -25.29 26.15
CA VAL A 32 8.23 -25.10 25.04
C VAL A 32 8.79 -25.91 23.87
N ASP A 33 8.00 -26.84 23.34
CA ASP A 33 8.43 -27.73 22.27
C ASP A 33 8.64 -26.99 20.94
N GLU A 34 9.76 -27.26 20.27
CA GLU A 34 10.04 -26.80 18.92
C GLU A 34 9.28 -27.65 17.89
N HIS A 35 8.03 -27.29 17.59
CA HIS A 35 7.35 -27.84 16.42
C HIS A 35 7.95 -27.26 15.13
N ARG A 36 8.67 -28.12 14.38
CA ARG A 36 9.11 -27.82 13.01
C ARG A 36 7.92 -27.53 12.12
N PHE A 37 7.95 -26.37 11.47
CA PHE A 37 6.97 -25.90 10.50
C PHE A 37 7.20 -26.57 9.13
N ASP A 38 6.19 -27.23 8.56
CA ASP A 38 6.24 -27.75 7.18
C ASP A 38 5.56 -26.74 6.22
N PRO A 39 6.28 -26.15 5.24
CA PRO A 39 5.70 -25.18 4.31
C PRO A 39 4.58 -25.70 3.41
N ALA A 40 4.33 -27.02 3.35
CA ALA A 40 3.31 -27.59 2.47
C ALA A 40 1.86 -27.32 2.93
N ASP A 41 1.62 -27.22 4.24
CA ASP A 41 0.26 -27.10 4.81
C ASP A 41 -0.34 -25.69 4.66
N CYS A 42 0.47 -24.65 4.41
CA CYS A 42 0.05 -23.25 4.28
C CYS A 42 -0.67 -22.92 2.94
N SER A 43 -1.18 -23.92 2.22
CA SER A 43 -1.84 -23.75 0.91
C SER A 43 -3.35 -24.02 0.91
N GLY A 44 -3.94 -24.38 2.07
CA GLY A 44 -5.38 -24.49 2.27
C GLY A 44 -6.01 -23.21 2.86
N PRO A 45 -7.31 -22.97 2.67
CA PRO A 45 -8.04 -21.96 3.43
C PRO A 45 -8.16 -22.42 4.89
N TRP A 46 -7.69 -21.59 5.82
CA TRP A 46 -7.83 -21.83 7.27
C TRP A 46 -9.31 -21.84 7.65
N THR A 47 -9.82 -22.98 8.12
CA THR A 47 -11.19 -23.02 8.65
C THR A 47 -11.26 -22.33 10.01
N SER A 48 -12.46 -21.84 10.37
CA SER A 48 -12.70 -21.21 11.68
C SER A 48 -12.37 -22.13 12.87
N ALA A 49 -12.36 -23.46 12.66
CA ALA A 49 -11.97 -24.45 13.66
C ALA A 49 -10.45 -24.56 13.84
N GLU A 50 -9.70 -24.73 12.75
CA GLU A 50 -8.23 -24.88 12.78
C GLU A 50 -7.52 -23.64 13.36
N PHE A 51 -8.09 -22.45 13.14
CA PHE A 51 -7.56 -21.19 13.68
C PHE A 51 -7.76 -21.04 15.21
N VAL A 52 -8.74 -21.74 15.79
CA VAL A 52 -9.04 -21.70 17.24
C VAL A 52 -8.14 -22.65 18.03
N GLU A 53 -7.79 -23.81 17.46
CA GLU A 53 -6.91 -24.79 18.13
C GLU A 53 -5.46 -24.30 18.31
N GLN A 54 -4.94 -23.47 17.39
CA GLN A 54 -3.52 -23.06 17.41
C GLN A 54 -3.13 -22.01 18.47
N TYR A 55 -4.09 -21.37 19.16
CA TYR A 55 -3.82 -20.30 20.13
C TYR A 55 -4.73 -20.39 21.37
N PRO A 56 -4.42 -21.27 22.35
CA PRO A 56 -5.28 -21.54 23.49
C PRO A 56 -5.32 -20.38 24.49
N GLY A 57 -6.53 -19.97 24.87
CA GLY A 57 -6.77 -18.90 25.85
C GLY A 57 -8.25 -18.68 26.15
N TRP A 58 -9.04 -19.75 26.22
CA TRP A 58 -10.51 -19.64 26.14
C TRP A 58 -11.28 -20.72 26.92
N ASP A 59 -10.95 -20.91 28.20
CA ASP A 59 -11.83 -21.63 29.13
C ASP A 59 -13.02 -20.74 29.57
N GLY A 60 -14.24 -21.29 29.52
CA GLY A 60 -15.42 -20.69 30.16
C GLY A 60 -16.68 -20.52 29.30
N MET A 61 -17.04 -21.51 28.47
CA MET A 61 -18.24 -21.47 27.62
C MET A 61 -19.34 -22.50 27.99
N ASP A 62 -19.32 -23.04 29.22
CA ASP A 62 -20.23 -24.10 29.73
C ASP A 62 -21.74 -23.74 29.85
N LYS A 63 -22.25 -22.76 29.10
CA LYS A 63 -23.62 -22.22 29.27
C LYS A 63 -24.37 -21.91 27.97
N TRP A 64 -23.85 -22.32 26.82
CA TRP A 64 -24.57 -22.16 25.55
C TRP A 64 -25.23 -23.48 25.19
N ASP A 65 -26.54 -23.45 25.06
CA ASP A 65 -27.37 -24.62 24.71
C ASP A 65 -27.89 -24.40 23.29
N GLU A 66 -27.26 -25.06 22.32
CA GLU A 66 -27.61 -24.98 20.90
C GLU A 66 -29.08 -25.36 20.64
N ALA A 67 -29.67 -26.23 21.47
CA ALA A 67 -31.07 -26.63 21.35
C ALA A 67 -32.08 -25.55 21.78
N ALA A 68 -31.60 -24.41 22.28
CA ALA A 68 -32.42 -23.25 22.67
C ALA A 68 -32.24 -22.03 21.73
N THR A 69 -31.51 -22.19 20.62
CA THR A 69 -31.41 -21.20 19.54
C THR A 69 -32.53 -21.46 18.52
N ASP A 70 -33.21 -20.40 18.08
CA ASP A 70 -34.25 -20.51 17.06
C ASP A 70 -33.71 -20.41 15.61
N ASP A 71 -34.56 -20.73 14.63
CA ASP A 71 -34.21 -20.77 13.20
C ASP A 71 -33.70 -19.43 12.64
N ASP A 72 -33.91 -18.31 13.36
CA ASP A 72 -33.39 -16.99 13.01
C ASP A 72 -32.04 -16.68 13.69
N GLY A 73 -31.41 -17.64 14.37
CA GLY A 73 -30.12 -17.48 15.05
C GLY A 73 -30.19 -16.74 16.40
N PHE A 74 -31.37 -16.71 17.05
CA PHE A 74 -31.52 -16.09 18.37
C PHE A 74 -31.61 -17.14 19.50
N TRP A 75 -30.77 -17.01 20.52
CA TRP A 75 -30.89 -17.77 21.77
C TRP A 75 -31.95 -17.12 22.66
N VAL A 76 -33.04 -17.84 22.93
CA VAL A 76 -34.24 -17.27 23.58
C VAL A 76 -34.33 -17.68 25.04
N ARG A 77 -34.44 -16.69 25.94
CA ARG A 77 -34.44 -16.87 27.39
C ARG A 77 -35.68 -16.22 28.00
N LYS A 78 -36.70 -17.04 28.33
CA LYS A 78 -37.92 -16.59 29.04
C LYS A 78 -37.62 -16.30 30.52
N GLY A 79 -38.30 -15.30 31.08
CA GLY A 79 -38.12 -14.86 32.46
C GLY A 79 -36.79 -14.13 32.71
N ARG A 80 -36.19 -13.55 31.66
CA ARG A 80 -34.85 -12.97 31.67
C ARG A 80 -34.81 -11.63 30.93
N ASP A 81 -33.92 -10.77 31.39
CA ASP A 81 -33.46 -9.54 30.72
C ASP A 81 -31.92 -9.44 30.91
N ALA A 82 -31.26 -8.49 30.26
CA ALA A 82 -29.87 -8.12 30.53
C ALA A 82 -29.72 -6.60 30.35
N PHE A 83 -28.99 -5.93 31.22
CA PHE A 83 -28.94 -4.45 31.28
C PHE A 83 -30.33 -3.75 31.29
N PRO A 84 -31.26 -4.07 32.23
CA PRO A 84 -32.58 -3.45 32.27
C PRO A 84 -32.50 -1.91 32.33
N GLY A 85 -33.30 -1.22 31.51
CA GLY A 85 -33.35 0.24 31.45
C GLY A 85 -32.13 0.92 30.79
N ASN A 86 -31.19 0.15 30.23
CA ASN A 86 -30.09 0.66 29.40
C ASN A 86 -30.33 0.31 27.93
N ASP A 87 -31.46 0.80 27.42
CA ASP A 87 -31.98 0.48 26.10
C ASP A 87 -31.32 1.36 25.03
N ALA A 88 -30.67 0.75 24.03
CA ALA A 88 -30.10 1.48 22.90
C ALA A 88 -31.18 1.94 21.89
N TRP A 89 -32.29 1.22 21.84
CA TRP A 89 -33.47 1.54 21.03
C TRP A 89 -34.69 0.75 21.54
N GLN A 90 -35.90 1.11 21.10
CA GLN A 90 -37.14 0.38 21.42
C GLN A 90 -38.14 0.43 20.26
N MET A 91 -38.98 -0.60 20.13
CA MET A 91 -40.12 -0.65 19.19
C MET A 91 -41.28 -1.51 19.74
N SER A 92 -42.40 -1.57 19.02
CA SER A 92 -43.51 -2.49 19.38
C SER A 92 -43.10 -3.94 19.10
N ALA A 93 -43.47 -4.87 19.99
CA ALA A 93 -43.18 -6.31 19.83
C ALA A 93 -44.32 -7.10 19.15
N ASP A 94 -45.29 -6.41 18.53
CA ASP A 94 -46.42 -7.04 17.82
C ASP A 94 -45.96 -7.97 16.69
N ASP A 95 -44.85 -7.65 16.03
CA ASP A 95 -44.17 -8.49 15.06
C ASP A 95 -42.75 -8.82 15.57
N LEU A 96 -42.59 -10.06 16.07
CA LEU A 96 -41.31 -10.55 16.57
C LEU A 96 -40.29 -10.77 15.44
N ALA A 97 -40.74 -11.09 14.21
CA ALA A 97 -39.84 -11.24 13.07
C ALA A 97 -39.29 -9.87 12.65
N ASP A 98 -40.09 -8.81 12.71
CA ASP A 98 -39.58 -7.45 12.51
C ASP A 98 -38.60 -7.04 13.62
N CYS A 99 -38.90 -7.36 14.89
CA CYS A 99 -37.98 -7.10 16.00
C CYS A 99 -36.61 -7.80 15.79
N LYS A 100 -36.62 -9.08 15.39
CA LYS A 100 -35.39 -9.82 15.03
C LYS A 100 -34.66 -9.20 13.83
N ARG A 101 -35.39 -8.85 12.77
CA ARG A 101 -34.85 -8.16 11.59
C ARG A 101 -34.14 -6.89 12.00
N VAL A 102 -34.79 -6.01 12.75
CA VAL A 102 -34.19 -4.73 13.14
C VAL A 102 -33.06 -4.92 14.16
N CYS A 103 -33.09 -5.97 14.99
CA CYS A 103 -31.95 -6.36 15.83
C CYS A 103 -30.70 -6.64 14.98
N LYS A 104 -30.84 -7.46 13.93
CA LYS A 104 -29.75 -7.77 12.98
C LYS A 104 -29.33 -6.53 12.19
N GLU A 105 -30.27 -5.83 11.56
CA GLU A 105 -30.01 -4.64 10.71
C GLU A 105 -29.32 -3.49 11.45
N ARG A 106 -29.69 -3.24 12.71
CA ARG A 106 -29.07 -2.21 13.56
C ARG A 106 -27.88 -2.72 14.37
N GLY A 107 -27.63 -4.03 14.34
CA GLY A 107 -26.45 -4.63 14.92
C GLY A 107 -26.45 -4.76 16.43
N PHE A 108 -27.63 -4.81 17.05
CA PHE A 108 -27.78 -5.06 18.47
C PHE A 108 -27.43 -6.53 18.80
N GLY A 109 -26.76 -6.77 19.93
CA GLY A 109 -26.43 -8.14 20.37
C GLY A 109 -27.64 -8.90 20.91
N GLY A 110 -28.77 -8.22 21.08
CA GLY A 110 -30.03 -8.80 21.50
C GLY A 110 -31.08 -7.74 21.83
N PHE A 111 -32.27 -8.21 22.20
CA PHE A 111 -33.37 -7.38 22.69
C PHE A 111 -34.24 -8.16 23.66
N THR A 112 -34.91 -7.45 24.56
CA THR A 112 -35.85 -8.04 25.52
C THR A 112 -37.26 -7.62 25.17
N VAL A 113 -38.17 -8.59 25.06
CA VAL A 113 -39.60 -8.33 24.95
C VAL A 113 -40.21 -8.28 26.34
N TRP A 114 -40.84 -7.16 26.68
CA TRP A 114 -41.54 -6.93 27.95
C TRP A 114 -42.70 -5.94 27.73
N GLU A 115 -43.85 -6.17 28.38
CA GLU A 115 -45.08 -5.35 28.24
C GLU A 115 -45.46 -4.98 26.78
N GLY A 116 -45.27 -5.91 25.83
CA GLY A 116 -45.59 -5.71 24.41
C GLY A 116 -44.60 -4.82 23.64
N ARG A 117 -43.44 -4.49 24.22
CA ARG A 117 -42.36 -3.73 23.57
C ARG A 117 -41.06 -4.52 23.52
N ALA A 118 -40.28 -4.28 22.48
CA ALA A 118 -38.93 -4.80 22.33
C ALA A 118 -37.91 -3.71 22.70
N TYR A 119 -37.05 -4.01 23.67
CA TYR A 119 -36.00 -3.13 24.20
C TYR A 119 -34.62 -3.64 23.76
N PHE A 120 -33.95 -2.92 22.88
CA PHE A 120 -32.73 -3.38 22.23
C PHE A 120 -31.47 -3.05 23.02
N ARG A 121 -30.47 -3.92 22.93
CA ARG A 121 -29.21 -3.82 23.68
C ARG A 121 -28.08 -3.43 22.73
N GLY A 122 -27.44 -2.29 22.99
CA GLY A 122 -26.22 -1.85 22.29
C GLY A 122 -24.95 -2.63 22.65
N LYS A 123 -25.10 -3.67 23.48
CA LYS A 123 -24.07 -4.57 23.98
C LYS A 123 -23.94 -5.80 23.09
N THR A 124 -22.78 -6.46 23.07
CA THR A 124 -22.63 -7.71 22.30
C THR A 124 -23.42 -8.86 22.94
N ALA A 125 -23.68 -9.92 22.17
CA ALA A 125 -24.32 -11.12 22.69
C ALA A 125 -23.57 -11.70 23.91
N ARG A 126 -22.23 -11.70 23.92
CA ARG A 126 -21.44 -12.10 25.11
C ARG A 126 -21.53 -11.15 26.30
N GLU A 127 -21.59 -9.84 26.08
CA GLU A 127 -21.84 -8.89 27.18
C GLU A 127 -23.23 -9.13 27.80
N ILE A 128 -24.23 -9.37 26.95
CA ILE A 128 -25.60 -9.74 27.36
C ILE A 128 -25.59 -11.05 28.14
N CYS A 129 -24.97 -12.12 27.62
CA CYS A 129 -24.83 -13.42 28.28
C CYS A 129 -24.14 -13.34 29.66
N ARG A 130 -23.24 -12.37 29.87
CA ARG A 130 -22.57 -12.11 31.14
C ARG A 130 -23.39 -11.28 32.14
N ASN A 131 -24.48 -10.68 31.69
CA ASN A 131 -25.29 -9.74 32.48
C ASN A 131 -26.79 -10.11 32.47
N ILE A 132 -27.11 -11.40 32.33
CA ILE A 132 -28.49 -11.89 32.36
C ILE A 132 -29.03 -11.89 33.79
N GLU A 133 -30.10 -11.13 34.01
CA GLU A 133 -30.86 -11.04 35.27
C GLU A 133 -32.20 -11.78 35.16
N GLU A 134 -32.84 -12.07 36.29
CA GLU A 134 -34.20 -12.64 36.33
C GLU A 134 -35.25 -11.52 36.36
N VAL A 135 -36.03 -11.43 35.30
CA VAL A 135 -37.12 -10.45 35.18
C VAL A 135 -38.38 -11.21 34.77
N LYS A 136 -39.38 -11.22 35.65
CA LYS A 136 -40.66 -11.89 35.38
C LYS A 136 -41.32 -11.27 34.15
N GLU A 137 -41.93 -12.13 33.34
CA GLU A 137 -42.69 -11.76 32.13
C GLU A 137 -41.85 -11.13 30.99
N ALA A 138 -40.54 -10.93 31.19
CA ALA A 138 -39.61 -10.57 30.13
C ALA A 138 -39.12 -11.79 29.35
N THR A 139 -38.86 -11.64 28.05
CA THR A 139 -38.19 -12.65 27.21
C THR A 139 -37.02 -12.03 26.47
N LEU A 140 -35.81 -12.45 26.81
CA LEU A 140 -34.56 -11.98 26.21
C LEU A 140 -34.23 -12.82 24.95
N HIS A 141 -34.04 -12.15 23.83
CA HIS A 141 -33.59 -12.72 22.55
C HIS A 141 -32.16 -12.26 22.30
N ILE A 142 -31.20 -13.20 22.28
CA ILE A 142 -29.77 -12.92 22.13
C ILE A 142 -29.33 -13.32 20.73
N ASN A 143 -28.73 -12.41 19.96
CA ASN A 143 -28.34 -12.62 18.58
C ASN A 143 -27.03 -13.42 18.50
N VAL A 144 -27.10 -14.75 18.37
CA VAL A 144 -25.92 -15.64 18.49
C VAL A 144 -24.97 -15.46 17.31
N GLU A 145 -25.51 -15.29 16.09
CA GLU A 145 -24.74 -14.98 14.88
C GLU A 145 -23.81 -13.77 15.08
N SER A 146 -24.21 -12.80 15.92
CA SER A 146 -23.39 -11.60 16.17
C SER A 146 -22.13 -11.85 17.00
N GLU A 147 -22.02 -12.97 17.74
CA GLU A 147 -20.80 -13.31 18.47
C GLU A 147 -19.84 -14.17 17.63
N GLU A 148 -20.34 -15.08 16.80
CA GLU A 148 -19.51 -15.77 15.79
C GLU A 148 -18.89 -14.75 14.83
N GLU A 149 -19.71 -13.84 14.27
CA GLU A 149 -19.22 -12.72 13.44
C GLU A 149 -18.16 -11.90 14.21
N ALA A 150 -18.38 -11.61 15.50
CA ALA A 150 -17.44 -10.84 16.30
C ALA A 150 -16.12 -11.58 16.58
N LEU A 151 -16.16 -12.91 16.75
CA LEU A 151 -14.96 -13.74 16.93
C LEU A 151 -14.14 -13.83 15.65
N GLU A 152 -14.78 -14.09 14.50
CA GLU A 152 -14.14 -14.13 13.17
C GLU A 152 -13.54 -12.75 12.82
N VAL A 153 -14.30 -11.67 12.99
CA VAL A 153 -13.83 -10.28 12.80
C VAL A 153 -12.63 -9.96 13.71
N SER A 154 -12.61 -10.46 14.95
CA SER A 154 -11.50 -10.27 15.90
C SER A 154 -10.29 -11.16 15.61
N ALA A 155 -10.49 -12.35 15.07
CA ALA A 155 -9.43 -13.25 14.61
C ALA A 155 -8.72 -12.64 13.38
N TRP A 156 -9.49 -12.26 12.36
CA TRP A 156 -9.00 -11.57 11.17
C TRP A 156 -8.26 -10.27 11.51
N MET A 157 -8.79 -9.46 12.44
CA MET A 157 -8.11 -8.24 12.90
C MET A 157 -6.74 -8.53 13.51
N ARG A 158 -6.65 -9.51 14.42
CA ARG A 158 -5.40 -9.88 15.10
C ARG A 158 -4.36 -10.42 14.10
N HIS A 159 -4.80 -11.23 13.14
CA HIS A 159 -3.94 -11.72 12.06
C HIS A 159 -3.38 -10.56 11.22
N GLN A 160 -4.23 -9.65 10.71
CA GLN A 160 -3.78 -8.47 9.97
C GLN A 160 -2.82 -7.57 10.77
N GLN A 161 -3.04 -7.42 12.07
CA GLN A 161 -2.12 -6.67 12.95
C GLN A 161 -0.77 -7.38 13.12
N SER A 162 -0.75 -8.70 13.28
CA SER A 162 0.48 -9.49 13.36
C SER A 162 1.36 -9.32 12.12
N LEU A 163 0.75 -9.34 10.93
CA LEU A 163 1.45 -9.12 9.65
C LEU A 163 2.05 -7.70 9.55
N LEU A 164 1.29 -6.67 9.98
CA LEU A 164 1.81 -5.29 10.05
C LEU A 164 2.97 -5.16 11.06
N ASP A 165 2.92 -5.90 12.17
CA ASP A 165 3.99 -5.92 13.17
C ASP A 165 5.26 -6.58 12.64
N MET A 166 5.15 -7.71 11.93
CA MET A 166 6.27 -8.38 11.26
C MET A 166 6.92 -7.47 10.21
N GLU A 167 6.12 -6.83 9.34
CA GLU A 167 6.59 -5.88 8.33
C GLU A 167 7.29 -4.67 8.98
N ARG A 168 6.69 -4.08 10.02
CA ARG A 168 7.27 -2.94 10.75
C ARG A 168 8.61 -3.29 11.39
N LYS A 169 8.73 -4.47 12.03
CA LYS A 169 9.97 -4.95 12.63
C LYS A 169 11.07 -5.12 11.59
N GLU A 170 10.75 -5.70 10.44
CA GLU A 170 11.72 -5.88 9.34
C GLU A 170 12.19 -4.53 8.77
N GLU A 171 11.27 -3.59 8.50
CA GLU A 171 11.64 -2.24 8.04
C GLU A 171 12.57 -1.52 9.03
N GLU A 172 12.27 -1.61 10.33
CA GLU A 172 13.11 -1.03 11.39
C GLU A 172 14.49 -1.70 11.47
N GLN A 173 14.56 -3.03 11.38
CA GLN A 173 15.83 -3.77 11.34
C GLN A 173 16.66 -3.40 10.10
N MET A 174 16.04 -3.22 8.93
CA MET A 174 16.73 -2.76 7.73
C MET A 174 17.23 -1.31 7.83
N VAL A 175 16.53 -0.42 8.55
CA VAL A 175 17.05 0.92 8.89
C VAL A 175 18.25 0.78 9.84
N MET A 176 18.11 0.05 10.94
CA MET A 176 19.16 -0.10 11.95
C MET A 176 20.44 -0.75 11.38
N SER A 177 20.31 -1.82 10.60
CA SER A 177 21.44 -2.50 9.95
C SER A 177 22.21 -1.58 8.99
N ARG A 178 21.51 -0.67 8.29
CA ARG A 178 22.16 0.36 7.45
C ARG A 178 22.89 1.41 8.30
N LEU A 179 22.25 1.90 9.37
CA LEU A 179 22.85 2.94 10.24
C LEU A 179 24.07 2.44 11.01
N THR A 180 24.10 1.17 11.42
CA THR A 180 25.24 0.57 12.14
C THR A 180 26.32 0.01 11.20
N GLY A 181 25.93 -0.57 10.05
CA GLY A 181 26.84 -1.31 9.19
C GLY A 181 27.38 -0.56 7.97
N TRP A 182 26.82 0.59 7.58
CA TRP A 182 27.26 1.32 6.39
C TRP A 182 28.01 2.60 6.74
N PRO A 183 29.20 2.86 6.14
CA PRO A 183 29.87 4.15 6.23
C PRO A 183 28.99 5.30 5.72
N VAL A 184 29.17 6.50 6.27
CA VAL A 184 28.36 7.68 5.93
C VAL A 184 28.47 8.03 4.44
N GLU A 185 29.64 7.85 3.84
CA GLU A 185 29.91 8.06 2.42
C GLU A 185 29.09 7.10 1.56
N ARG A 186 28.87 5.85 2.02
CA ARG A 186 27.97 4.89 1.37
C ARG A 186 26.52 5.34 1.52
N LEU A 187 26.08 5.72 2.73
CA LEU A 187 24.71 6.19 2.95
C LEU A 187 24.36 7.42 2.09
N VAL A 188 25.26 8.40 1.97
CA VAL A 188 25.09 9.56 1.09
C VAL A 188 25.10 9.15 -0.39
N ARG A 189 26.07 8.33 -0.82
CA ARG A 189 26.19 7.90 -2.24
C ARG A 189 25.00 7.05 -2.71
N GLU A 190 24.44 6.22 -1.83
CA GLU A 190 23.24 5.43 -2.11
C GLU A 190 21.93 6.20 -1.83
N GLY A 191 22.02 7.46 -1.38
CA GLY A 191 20.87 8.37 -1.26
C GLY A 191 20.02 8.23 0.01
N TYR A 192 20.51 7.54 1.04
CA TYR A 192 19.84 7.31 2.32
C TYR A 192 20.22 8.31 3.43
N ALA A 193 21.25 9.12 3.21
CA ALA A 193 21.65 10.20 4.10
C ALA A 193 21.95 11.49 3.33
N ILE A 194 21.78 12.64 3.97
CA ILE A 194 22.33 13.94 3.51
C ILE A 194 23.01 14.61 4.72
N THR A 195 24.25 15.03 4.53
CA THR A 195 25.09 15.66 5.55
C THR A 195 25.33 17.14 5.26
N GLU A 196 26.01 17.85 6.17
CA GLU A 196 26.37 19.28 6.04
C GLU A 196 25.16 20.22 5.83
N LEU A 197 24.02 19.91 6.43
CA LEU A 197 22.81 20.72 6.33
C LEU A 197 22.79 21.84 7.38
N ARG A 198 22.19 22.98 7.02
CA ARG A 198 21.67 23.98 7.97
C ARG A 198 20.16 23.83 8.07
N ALA A 199 19.58 24.18 9.21
CA ALA A 199 18.14 24.15 9.44
C ALA A 199 17.62 25.57 9.71
N GLU A 200 16.52 25.95 9.05
CA GLU A 200 15.84 27.24 9.26
C GLU A 200 14.34 27.01 9.48
N ARG A 201 13.69 27.79 10.36
CA ARG A 201 12.26 27.65 10.63
C ARG A 201 11.46 28.25 9.47
N ASN A 202 10.54 27.46 8.91
CA ASN A 202 9.78 27.79 7.70
C ASN A 202 8.27 27.75 7.98
N GLY A 203 7.84 28.50 9.00
CA GLY A 203 6.44 28.62 9.41
C GLY A 203 5.85 27.36 10.06
N LEU A 204 4.54 27.20 9.90
CA LEU A 204 3.75 26.07 10.39
C LEU A 204 3.13 25.30 9.22
N TYR A 205 3.01 23.99 9.37
CA TYR A 205 2.32 23.11 8.43
C TYR A 205 1.30 22.26 9.19
N PHE A 206 0.01 22.46 8.93
CA PHE A 206 -1.13 21.94 9.73
C PHE A 206 -0.99 22.16 11.27
N GLY A 207 -0.32 23.25 11.67
CA GLY A 207 -0.11 23.62 13.07
C GLY A 207 1.06 22.91 13.77
N GLU A 208 1.91 22.21 13.02
CA GLU A 208 3.20 21.66 13.46
C GLU A 208 4.36 22.51 12.88
N THR A 209 5.51 22.54 13.55
CA THR A 209 6.64 23.39 13.12
C THR A 209 7.27 22.82 11.86
N CYS A 210 7.26 23.59 10.78
CA CYS A 210 7.95 23.24 9.54
C CYS A 210 9.39 23.75 9.58
N ILE A 211 10.34 22.85 9.37
CA ILE A 211 11.78 23.13 9.31
C ILE A 211 12.28 22.90 7.89
N ARG A 212 13.11 23.82 7.39
CA ARG A 212 13.73 23.76 6.08
C ARG A 212 15.21 23.43 6.24
N PHE A 213 15.60 22.26 5.75
CA PHE A 213 16.99 21.79 5.71
C PHE A 213 17.59 22.11 4.35
N SER A 214 18.70 22.84 4.29
CA SER A 214 19.41 23.18 3.03
C SER A 214 20.93 22.97 3.16
N PRO A 215 21.68 22.75 2.06
CA PRO A 215 23.14 22.59 2.13
C PRO A 215 23.83 23.83 2.71
N ARG A 216 24.76 23.65 3.66
CA ARG A 216 25.54 24.78 4.23
C ARG A 216 26.32 25.57 3.19
N LYS A 217 26.85 24.88 2.17
CA LYS A 217 27.63 25.47 1.07
C LYS A 217 26.74 26.12 -0.02
N GLY A 218 25.42 26.08 0.13
CA GLY A 218 24.46 26.50 -0.89
C GLY A 218 24.36 25.53 -2.07
N GLY A 219 23.45 25.84 -3.00
CA GLY A 219 23.21 25.02 -4.20
C GLY A 219 22.27 23.83 -3.95
N ARG A 220 22.36 22.84 -4.86
CA ARG A 220 21.44 21.70 -4.87
C ARG A 220 21.78 20.65 -3.81
N LEU A 221 20.76 19.93 -3.36
CA LEU A 221 20.93 18.74 -2.52
C LEU A 221 21.75 17.66 -3.25
N ALA A 222 22.48 16.85 -2.48
CA ALA A 222 23.09 15.63 -2.99
C ALA A 222 22.03 14.67 -3.56
N PRO A 223 22.33 13.86 -4.60
CA PRO A 223 21.38 12.87 -5.12
C PRO A 223 20.89 11.93 -4.02
N HIS A 224 19.57 11.81 -3.87
CA HIS A 224 18.96 11.12 -2.73
C HIS A 224 17.68 10.36 -3.09
N GLU A 225 17.24 9.46 -2.20
CA GLU A 225 15.98 8.72 -2.37
C GLU A 225 14.80 9.26 -1.54
N TYR A 226 14.97 10.35 -0.78
CA TYR A 226 13.87 10.95 0.00
C TYR A 226 12.68 11.33 -0.87
N GLN A 227 11.50 10.96 -0.37
CA GLN A 227 10.21 11.29 -0.93
C GLN A 227 9.35 12.00 0.11
N ARG A 228 8.35 12.72 -0.36
CA ARG A 228 7.35 13.32 0.54
C ARG A 228 6.59 12.24 1.30
N GLY A 229 6.45 12.42 2.61
CA GLY A 229 5.83 11.47 3.52
C GLY A 229 6.80 10.48 4.16
N ASP A 230 8.05 10.40 3.70
CA ASP A 230 9.11 9.64 4.37
C ASP A 230 9.30 10.16 5.80
N GLU A 231 9.50 9.24 6.73
CA GLU A 231 10.06 9.53 8.05
C GLU A 231 11.57 9.70 7.92
N VAL A 232 12.14 10.68 8.63
CA VAL A 232 13.57 10.94 8.66
C VAL A 232 14.05 11.13 10.08
N ILE A 233 15.26 10.64 10.34
CA ILE A 233 15.99 10.86 11.57
C ILE A 233 16.88 12.08 11.35
N VAL A 234 16.73 13.09 12.19
CA VAL A 234 17.47 14.35 12.16
C VAL A 234 18.46 14.33 13.31
N SER A 235 19.75 14.46 13.02
CA SER A 235 20.79 14.51 14.05
C SER A 235 21.83 15.58 13.76
N THR A 236 22.63 15.93 14.76
CA THR A 236 23.80 16.81 14.61
C THR A 236 25.11 16.02 14.44
N GLY A 237 25.01 14.74 14.10
CA GLY A 237 26.16 13.84 13.92
C GLY A 237 25.75 12.37 13.83
N ASP A 238 25.54 11.75 15.00
CA ASP A 238 25.11 10.35 15.13
C ASP A 238 23.57 10.23 15.11
N PRO A 239 22.97 9.56 14.10
CA PRO A 239 21.53 9.30 14.04
C PRO A 239 21.04 8.25 15.07
N LEU A 240 21.93 7.57 15.79
CA LEU A 240 21.59 6.64 16.88
C LEU A 240 21.81 7.24 18.27
N GLY A 241 22.34 8.46 18.37
CA GLY A 241 22.62 9.14 19.63
C GLY A 241 21.39 9.81 20.27
N ASN A 242 21.50 10.12 21.57
CA ASN A 242 20.42 10.69 22.40
C ASN A 242 19.89 12.08 21.95
N GLY A 243 20.47 12.69 20.92
CA GLY A 243 20.03 13.97 20.33
C GLY A 243 19.41 13.82 18.93
N ALA A 244 19.12 12.60 18.49
CA ALA A 244 18.48 12.32 17.21
C ALA A 244 16.94 12.40 17.32
N GLU A 245 16.33 13.22 16.47
CA GLU A 245 14.90 13.53 16.46
C GLU A 245 14.19 12.96 15.24
N ARG A 246 12.93 12.54 15.36
CA ARG A 246 12.14 12.06 14.22
C ARG A 246 11.33 13.19 13.60
N ALA A 247 11.32 13.25 12.27
CA ALA A 247 10.58 14.23 11.48
C ALA A 247 9.93 13.57 10.27
N GLN A 248 8.89 14.19 9.71
CA GLN A 248 8.26 13.74 8.46
C GLN A 248 8.51 14.73 7.33
N VAL A 249 8.96 14.24 6.16
CA VAL A 249 9.18 15.06 4.97
C VAL A 249 7.86 15.59 4.42
N VAL A 250 7.67 16.91 4.49
CA VAL A 250 6.55 17.64 3.90
C VAL A 250 6.76 17.92 2.42
N SER A 251 7.99 18.24 2.01
CA SER A 251 8.32 18.55 0.62
C SER A 251 9.80 18.33 0.34
N VAL A 252 10.13 17.98 -0.90
CA VAL A 252 11.50 17.89 -1.39
C VAL A 252 11.65 18.90 -2.53
N LEU A 253 12.56 19.85 -2.38
CA LEU A 253 12.91 20.88 -3.34
C LEU A 253 14.33 20.63 -3.85
N PRO A 254 14.74 21.15 -5.03
CA PRO A 254 16.09 20.92 -5.56
C PRO A 254 17.24 21.36 -4.62
N GLU A 255 16.98 22.28 -3.70
CA GLU A 255 17.96 22.92 -2.81
C GLU A 255 17.62 22.76 -1.32
N ALA A 256 16.49 22.13 -0.97
CA ALA A 256 16.06 21.98 0.42
C ALA A 256 15.05 20.86 0.64
N ILE A 257 15.08 20.23 1.81
CA ILE A 257 14.01 19.34 2.30
C ILE A 257 13.22 20.08 3.38
N LEU A 258 11.89 20.10 3.26
CA LEU A 258 10.99 20.61 4.29
C LEU A 258 10.49 19.43 5.12
N CYS A 259 10.66 19.48 6.43
CA CYS A 259 10.18 18.47 7.38
C CYS A 259 9.33 19.10 8.48
N VAL A 260 8.31 18.39 8.97
CA VAL A 260 7.66 18.73 10.25
C VAL A 260 8.29 17.96 11.39
N MET A 261 8.52 18.65 12.50
CA MET A 261 9.01 18.09 13.76
C MET A 261 8.51 18.92 14.95
N GLN A 262 8.57 18.33 16.15
CA GLN A 262 8.20 19.02 17.40
C GLN A 262 9.40 19.67 18.11
N ALA A 263 10.63 19.31 17.73
CA ALA A 263 11.85 19.80 18.35
C ALA A 263 12.20 21.25 17.97
N THR A 264 12.90 21.93 18.88
CA THR A 264 13.57 23.22 18.61
C THR A 264 14.95 22.98 18.00
N ILE A 265 15.19 23.53 16.82
CA ILE A 265 16.50 23.51 16.15
C ILE A 265 17.42 24.64 16.63
N ASP A 266 18.71 24.34 16.78
CA ASP A 266 19.80 25.32 16.84
C ASP A 266 20.22 25.71 15.42
N ASP A 267 20.10 26.99 15.06
CA ASP A 267 20.43 27.51 13.72
C ASP A 267 21.94 27.50 13.41
N ARG A 268 22.78 27.36 14.45
CA ARG A 268 24.25 27.29 14.34
C ARG A 268 24.77 25.87 14.19
N ALA A 269 23.96 24.86 14.48
CA ALA A 269 24.33 23.46 14.36
C ALA A 269 24.52 23.04 12.89
N THR A 270 25.20 21.92 12.68
CA THR A 270 25.25 21.23 11.39
C THR A 270 24.40 19.98 11.51
N PHE A 271 23.43 19.82 10.62
CA PHE A 271 22.50 18.72 10.64
C PHE A 271 22.85 17.66 9.59
N ARG A 272 22.40 16.45 9.90
CA ARG A 272 22.34 15.28 9.04
C ARG A 272 20.90 14.79 9.04
N LEU A 273 20.43 14.36 7.87
CA LEU A 273 19.18 13.62 7.71
C LEU A 273 19.53 12.19 7.32
N ASP A 274 18.85 11.21 7.90
CA ASP A 274 18.89 9.79 7.53
C ASP A 274 17.46 9.28 7.31
N ARG A 275 17.25 8.39 6.34
CA ARG A 275 15.91 7.89 5.97
C ARG A 275 15.44 6.79 6.95
N GLY A 276 14.32 7.04 7.64
CA GLY A 276 13.70 6.12 8.60
C GLY A 276 12.71 5.11 7.98
N SER A 277 11.94 4.42 8.84
CA SER A 277 10.83 3.53 8.46
C SER A 277 9.50 4.29 8.50
N ASN A 278 8.52 3.93 7.66
CA ASN A 278 7.32 4.77 7.45
C ASN A 278 6.16 4.38 8.38
N LYS A 279 6.29 4.70 9.68
CA LYS A 279 5.34 4.28 10.72
C LYS A 279 3.92 4.79 10.51
N VAL A 280 3.79 6.01 9.99
CA VAL A 280 2.51 6.74 9.87
C VAL A 280 1.48 5.99 9.01
N VAL A 281 1.91 5.22 8.00
CA VAL A 281 0.98 4.43 7.17
C VAL A 281 0.46 3.23 7.95
N ASN A 282 1.32 2.54 8.70
CA ASN A 282 0.97 1.35 9.47
C ASN A 282 0.05 1.72 10.66
N GLU A 283 0.32 2.82 11.36
CA GLU A 283 -0.57 3.36 12.41
C GLU A 283 -1.97 3.70 11.87
N ARG A 284 -2.06 4.24 10.66
CA ARG A 284 -3.34 4.52 9.98
C ARG A 284 -4.06 3.23 9.60
N ALA A 285 -3.34 2.22 9.13
CA ALA A 285 -3.88 0.89 8.85
C ALA A 285 -4.41 0.21 10.12
N GLU A 286 -3.65 0.20 11.22
CA GLU A 286 -4.08 -0.31 12.52
C GLU A 286 -5.35 0.40 13.03
N LYS A 287 -5.40 1.74 12.96
CA LYS A 287 -6.58 2.52 13.37
C LYS A 287 -7.79 2.22 12.49
N ALA A 288 -7.57 2.00 11.20
CA ALA A 288 -8.61 1.64 10.25
C ALA A 288 -9.17 0.23 10.47
N LEU A 289 -8.29 -0.75 10.73
CA LEU A 289 -8.68 -2.11 11.15
C LEU A 289 -9.53 -2.06 12.43
N LYS A 290 -9.06 -1.36 13.47
CA LYS A 290 -9.81 -1.13 14.71
C LYS A 290 -11.19 -0.50 14.48
N ARG A 291 -11.31 0.47 13.54
CA ARG A 291 -12.59 1.11 13.17
C ARG A 291 -13.52 0.17 12.40
N PHE A 292 -12.99 -0.60 11.46
CA PHE A 292 -13.74 -1.54 10.61
C PHE A 292 -14.27 -2.74 11.42
N CYS A 293 -13.46 -3.29 12.32
CA CYS A 293 -13.80 -4.40 13.18
C CYS A 293 -14.69 -4.02 14.38
N HIS A 294 -14.87 -2.73 14.68
CA HIS A 294 -15.76 -2.30 15.76
C HIS A 294 -17.22 -2.67 15.46
N SER A 295 -17.96 -3.13 16.47
CA SER A 295 -19.41 -3.36 16.43
C SER A 295 -20.22 -2.23 15.75
N ASN A 296 -19.81 -0.96 15.95
CA ASN A 296 -20.47 0.24 15.44
C ASN A 296 -20.13 0.57 13.97
N PHE A 297 -19.32 -0.25 13.28
CA PHE A 297 -19.06 -0.07 11.86
C PHE A 297 -20.33 -0.36 11.04
N GLY A 298 -20.93 0.70 10.47
CA GLY A 298 -22.26 0.62 9.88
C GLY A 298 -22.37 -0.28 8.64
N ALA A 299 -21.30 -0.42 7.84
CA ALA A 299 -21.34 -1.20 6.59
C ALA A 299 -21.21 -2.71 6.85
N ARG A 300 -22.10 -3.28 7.68
CA ARG A 300 -22.06 -4.67 8.14
C ARG A 300 -21.99 -5.66 6.98
N GLU A 301 -22.78 -5.45 5.92
CA GLU A 301 -22.79 -6.31 4.74
C GLU A 301 -21.45 -6.33 3.99
N VAL A 302 -20.76 -5.19 3.93
CA VAL A 302 -19.40 -5.14 3.37
C VAL A 302 -18.42 -5.81 4.34
N ARG A 303 -18.50 -5.55 5.66
CA ARG A 303 -17.65 -6.22 6.64
C ARG A 303 -17.80 -7.75 6.58
N ARG A 304 -19.04 -8.21 6.56
CA ARG A 304 -19.44 -9.61 6.43
C ARG A 304 -18.79 -10.22 5.20
N LEU A 305 -19.04 -9.69 4.00
CA LEU A 305 -18.40 -10.17 2.77
C LEU A 305 -16.86 -10.15 2.85
N LEU A 306 -16.25 -9.10 3.39
CA LEU A 306 -14.79 -9.05 3.45
C LEU A 306 -14.20 -10.05 4.46
N VAL A 307 -14.86 -10.33 5.59
CA VAL A 307 -14.35 -11.23 6.64
C VAL A 307 -14.78 -12.68 6.40
N GLU A 308 -16.06 -12.94 6.10
CA GLU A 308 -16.60 -14.28 5.80
C GLU A 308 -16.08 -14.86 4.49
N CYS A 309 -15.54 -14.07 3.55
CA CYS A 309 -14.74 -14.61 2.43
C CYS A 309 -13.35 -15.13 2.87
N GLY A 310 -13.28 -15.69 4.09
CA GLY A 310 -12.32 -16.72 4.51
C GLY A 310 -12.97 -18.10 4.70
N ASP A 311 -14.29 -18.19 4.88
CA ASP A 311 -15.07 -19.42 5.00
C ASP A 311 -15.77 -19.79 3.67
N PRO A 312 -15.29 -20.83 2.94
CA PRO A 312 -15.87 -21.24 1.67
C PRO A 312 -17.25 -21.92 1.79
N VAL A 313 -17.79 -22.10 3.00
CA VAL A 313 -19.10 -22.75 3.24
C VAL A 313 -20.24 -21.72 3.37
N LYS A 314 -19.97 -20.53 3.93
CA LYS A 314 -21.01 -19.53 4.27
C LYS A 314 -21.29 -18.47 3.18
N GLY A 315 -20.49 -18.42 2.11
CA GLY A 315 -20.48 -17.35 1.08
C GLY A 315 -21.69 -17.21 0.14
N ASN A 316 -22.93 -17.51 0.58
CA ASN A 316 -24.15 -17.50 -0.25
C ASN A 316 -25.23 -16.47 0.18
N ALA A 317 -24.87 -15.46 0.98
CA ALA A 317 -25.77 -14.34 1.25
C ALA A 317 -25.95 -13.50 -0.04
N ALA A 318 -27.16 -13.49 -0.60
CA ALA A 318 -27.47 -12.67 -1.77
C ALA A 318 -27.28 -11.18 -1.43
N PRO A 319 -26.49 -10.41 -2.22
CA PRO A 319 -26.19 -9.03 -1.87
C PRO A 319 -27.49 -8.20 -1.80
N PRO A 320 -27.66 -7.35 -0.77
CA PRO A 320 -28.88 -6.55 -0.61
C PRO A 320 -29.08 -5.68 -1.85
N LYS A 321 -30.25 -5.83 -2.48
CA LYS A 321 -30.60 -5.20 -3.75
C LYS A 321 -30.69 -3.68 -3.61
N PHE A 322 -29.57 -3.01 -3.82
CA PHE A 322 -29.48 -1.57 -3.97
C PHE A 322 -29.34 -1.27 -5.46
N ARG A 323 -30.30 -0.61 -6.09
CA ARG A 323 -30.18 -0.22 -7.51
C ARG A 323 -29.49 1.13 -7.60
N LEU A 324 -28.18 1.10 -7.86
CA LEU A 324 -27.54 2.21 -8.56
C LEU A 324 -28.01 2.03 -10.01
N GLN A 325 -28.74 2.99 -10.55
CA GLN A 325 -29.09 2.95 -11.96
C GLN A 325 -27.96 3.65 -12.70
N LEU A 326 -27.57 3.14 -13.88
CA LEU A 326 -26.66 3.87 -14.76
C LEU A 326 -27.40 4.05 -16.09
N PRO A 327 -28.36 4.99 -16.21
CA PRO A 327 -29.17 5.13 -17.41
C PRO A 327 -28.31 5.29 -18.68
N ASP A 328 -28.77 4.81 -19.83
CA ASP A 328 -28.00 4.97 -21.08
C ASP A 328 -27.76 6.45 -21.43
N GLU A 329 -28.64 7.34 -20.99
CA GLU A 329 -28.49 8.81 -21.06
C GLU A 329 -27.28 9.33 -20.27
N VAL A 330 -26.94 8.67 -19.15
CA VAL A 330 -25.78 8.97 -18.32
C VAL A 330 -24.50 8.37 -18.91
N LEU A 331 -24.59 7.17 -19.49
CA LEU A 331 -23.45 6.42 -20.03
C LEU A 331 -23.05 6.83 -21.46
N ALA A 332 -23.99 7.19 -22.34
CA ALA A 332 -23.71 7.51 -23.74
C ALA A 332 -22.72 8.68 -23.92
N PRO A 333 -22.76 9.78 -23.14
CA PRO A 333 -21.75 10.84 -23.21
C PRO A 333 -20.34 10.37 -22.86
N LEU A 334 -20.20 9.28 -22.09
CA LEU A 334 -18.91 8.75 -21.63
C LEU A 334 -18.17 7.94 -22.70
N LYS A 335 -18.80 7.63 -23.85
CA LYS A 335 -18.16 6.96 -25.01
C LYS A 335 -17.43 5.64 -24.69
N LEU A 336 -17.98 4.87 -23.75
CA LEU A 336 -17.43 3.58 -23.32
C LEU A 336 -17.56 2.52 -24.42
N ASN A 337 -16.59 1.59 -24.49
CA ASN A 337 -16.72 0.40 -25.32
C ASN A 337 -17.60 -0.67 -24.64
N GLY A 338 -18.03 -1.69 -25.38
CA GLY A 338 -18.92 -2.75 -24.88
C GLY A 338 -18.47 -3.37 -23.55
N PRO A 339 -17.23 -3.90 -23.43
CA PRO A 339 -16.70 -4.45 -22.18
C PRO A 339 -16.60 -3.45 -21.01
N GLN A 340 -16.36 -2.16 -21.28
CA GLN A 340 -16.39 -1.11 -20.25
C GLN A 340 -17.82 -0.85 -19.76
N THR A 341 -18.79 -0.79 -20.68
CA THR A 341 -20.22 -0.67 -20.35
C THR A 341 -20.72 -1.89 -19.57
N GLU A 342 -20.35 -3.12 -20.00
CA GLU A 342 -20.63 -4.38 -19.31
C GLU A 342 -20.10 -4.35 -17.86
N ALA A 343 -18.86 -3.86 -17.67
CA ALA A 343 -18.28 -3.71 -16.33
C ALA A 343 -19.05 -2.72 -15.45
N LEU A 344 -19.43 -1.54 -15.97
CA LEU A 344 -20.26 -0.59 -15.22
C LEU A 344 -21.63 -1.17 -14.87
N ARG A 345 -22.30 -1.84 -15.82
CA ARG A 345 -23.60 -2.51 -15.59
C ARG A 345 -23.50 -3.58 -14.50
N SER A 346 -22.39 -4.31 -14.41
CA SER A 346 -22.20 -5.31 -13.34
C SER A 346 -22.16 -4.69 -11.93
N LEU A 347 -21.76 -3.42 -11.80
CA LEU A 347 -21.70 -2.70 -10.52
C LEU A 347 -23.08 -2.25 -10.01
N GLU A 348 -24.11 -2.18 -10.87
CA GLU A 348 -25.45 -1.68 -10.49
C GLU A 348 -26.03 -2.46 -9.30
N SER A 349 -25.90 -3.79 -9.33
CA SER A 349 -26.41 -4.74 -8.33
C SER A 349 -25.40 -5.15 -7.25
N GLN A 350 -24.14 -4.69 -7.32
CA GLN A 350 -23.07 -5.13 -6.42
C GLN A 350 -22.82 -4.14 -5.27
N ARG A 351 -22.67 -4.67 -4.05
CA ARG A 351 -22.18 -3.92 -2.87
C ARG A 351 -20.65 -3.84 -2.84
N VAL A 352 -19.99 -4.94 -3.17
CA VAL A 352 -18.54 -5.05 -3.41
C VAL A 352 -18.37 -5.45 -4.87
N GLY A 353 -17.81 -4.56 -5.68
CA GLY A 353 -17.61 -4.80 -7.10
C GLY A 353 -16.13 -4.83 -7.49
N LEU A 354 -15.78 -5.73 -8.40
CA LEU A 354 -14.41 -5.94 -8.87
C LEU A 354 -14.32 -5.68 -10.38
N ILE A 355 -13.45 -4.76 -10.80
CA ILE A 355 -13.11 -4.57 -12.22
C ILE A 355 -11.65 -4.98 -12.44
N GLN A 356 -11.43 -6.02 -13.25
CA GLN A 356 -10.09 -6.34 -13.76
C GLN A 356 -9.83 -5.52 -15.03
N GLY A 357 -8.79 -4.71 -15.04
CA GLY A 357 -8.38 -3.99 -16.25
C GLY A 357 -6.93 -4.29 -16.66
N PRO A 358 -6.75 -5.15 -17.67
CA PRO A 358 -5.45 -5.42 -18.29
C PRO A 358 -4.76 -4.15 -18.84
N PRO A 359 -3.46 -4.20 -19.14
CA PRO A 359 -2.70 -3.10 -19.71
C PRO A 359 -3.39 -2.49 -20.94
N GLY A 360 -3.45 -1.16 -20.99
CA GLY A 360 -4.05 -0.43 -22.11
C GLY A 360 -5.58 -0.47 -22.19
N CYS A 361 -6.30 -1.21 -21.32
CA CYS A 361 -7.76 -1.34 -21.38
C CYS A 361 -8.56 -0.19 -20.73
N GLY A 362 -7.85 0.84 -20.22
CA GLY A 362 -8.48 2.03 -19.64
C GLY A 362 -9.08 1.83 -18.24
N LYS A 363 -8.37 1.15 -17.31
CA LYS A 363 -8.75 1.02 -15.88
C LYS A 363 -9.28 2.33 -15.29
N THR A 364 -8.39 3.30 -15.16
CA THR A 364 -8.67 4.59 -14.52
C THR A 364 -9.73 5.39 -15.28
N TYR A 365 -9.77 5.28 -16.62
CA TYR A 365 -10.83 5.89 -17.42
C TYR A 365 -12.21 5.28 -17.10
N THR A 366 -12.30 3.96 -16.97
CA THR A 366 -13.52 3.24 -16.56
C THR A 366 -13.91 3.61 -15.11
N ALA A 367 -12.94 3.75 -14.21
CA ALA A 367 -13.16 4.21 -12.84
C ALA A 367 -13.71 5.65 -12.79
N CYS A 368 -13.12 6.58 -13.56
CA CYS A 368 -13.60 7.95 -13.69
C CYS A 368 -15.00 8.02 -14.32
N ALA A 369 -15.27 7.20 -15.34
CA ALA A 369 -16.58 7.11 -15.97
C ALA A 369 -17.65 6.59 -14.99
N PHE A 370 -17.35 5.54 -14.23
CA PHE A 370 -18.23 5.03 -13.19
C PHE A 370 -18.50 6.08 -12.10
N LEU A 371 -17.47 6.77 -11.61
CA LEU A 371 -17.61 7.85 -10.63
C LEU A 371 -18.43 9.02 -11.19
N SER A 372 -18.19 9.44 -12.42
CA SER A 372 -18.96 10.51 -13.09
C SER A 372 -20.43 10.16 -13.27
N ALA A 373 -20.73 8.88 -13.58
CA ALA A 373 -22.10 8.38 -13.63
C ALA A 373 -22.74 8.32 -12.23
N ALA A 374 -22.04 7.73 -11.25
CA ALA A 374 -22.48 7.63 -9.86
C ALA A 374 -22.70 9.00 -9.18
N VAL A 375 -22.01 10.05 -9.62
CA VAL A 375 -22.21 11.44 -9.18
C VAL A 375 -23.52 12.05 -9.68
N LYS A 376 -24.13 11.52 -10.75
CA LYS A 376 -25.43 11.99 -11.26
C LYS A 376 -26.63 11.32 -10.55
N GLU A 377 -26.37 10.26 -9.77
CA GLU A 377 -27.39 9.49 -9.07
C GLU A 377 -27.63 10.04 -7.65
N GLU A 378 -28.86 10.49 -7.37
CA GLU A 378 -29.24 11.09 -6.07
C GLU A 378 -29.21 10.09 -4.89
N VAL A 379 -29.18 8.78 -5.19
CA VAL A 379 -29.20 7.69 -4.21
C VAL A 379 -27.88 7.60 -3.40
N LEU A 380 -26.77 8.15 -3.92
CA LEU A 380 -25.48 8.13 -3.24
C LEU A 380 -25.22 9.45 -2.49
N GLN A 381 -24.94 9.34 -1.19
CA GLN A 381 -24.46 10.48 -0.40
C GLN A 381 -23.10 10.96 -0.92
N LYS A 382 -23.08 12.20 -1.40
CA LYS A 382 -21.87 12.94 -1.82
C LYS A 382 -21.15 13.56 -0.62
N PRO A 383 -19.83 13.83 -0.73
CA PRO A 383 -18.93 13.42 -1.80
C PRO A 383 -18.78 11.89 -1.90
N LEU A 384 -18.34 11.38 -3.05
CA LEU A 384 -17.83 10.02 -3.20
C LEU A 384 -16.31 9.99 -2.90
N LEU A 385 -15.76 8.85 -2.47
CA LEU A 385 -14.32 8.72 -2.20
C LEU A 385 -13.63 7.93 -3.32
N ALA A 386 -12.70 8.57 -4.03
CA ALA A 386 -11.87 7.95 -5.06
C ALA A 386 -10.42 7.86 -4.59
N THR A 387 -9.84 6.66 -4.62
CA THR A 387 -8.54 6.39 -4.00
C THR A 387 -7.65 5.51 -4.86
N ALA A 388 -6.35 5.54 -4.56
CA ALA A 388 -5.36 4.58 -5.00
C ALA A 388 -4.20 4.58 -4.00
N ASP A 389 -3.29 3.60 -4.04
CA ASP A 389 -2.16 3.58 -3.10
C ASP A 389 -1.11 4.65 -3.46
N SER A 390 -0.78 4.79 -4.75
CA SER A 390 0.24 5.74 -5.24
C SER A 390 -0.33 7.12 -5.57
N HIS A 391 0.47 8.18 -5.32
CA HIS A 391 0.08 9.55 -5.67
C HIS A 391 -0.19 9.75 -7.17
N VAL A 392 0.56 9.05 -8.04
CA VAL A 392 0.41 9.14 -9.50
C VAL A 392 -0.96 8.63 -9.95
N ALA A 393 -1.41 7.48 -9.42
CA ALA A 393 -2.73 6.93 -9.75
C ALA A 393 -3.87 7.85 -9.27
N VAL A 394 -3.76 8.46 -8.07
CA VAL A 394 -4.77 9.42 -7.59
C VAL A 394 -4.79 10.70 -8.44
N ASP A 395 -3.65 11.15 -8.95
CA ASP A 395 -3.59 12.31 -9.85
C ASP A 395 -4.13 11.98 -11.26
N GLN A 396 -4.02 10.73 -11.71
CA GLN A 396 -4.68 10.23 -12.93
C GLN A 396 -6.20 10.18 -12.76
N LEU A 397 -6.71 9.68 -11.62
CA LEU A 397 -8.13 9.76 -11.27
C LEU A 397 -8.63 11.21 -11.24
N LEU A 398 -7.90 12.11 -10.57
CA LEU A 398 -8.23 13.53 -10.51
C LEU A 398 -8.33 14.15 -11.91
N THR A 399 -7.36 13.86 -12.79
CA THR A 399 -7.36 14.39 -14.16
C THR A 399 -8.58 13.90 -14.94
N GLY A 400 -8.81 12.58 -14.99
CA GLY A 400 -9.92 12.00 -15.75
C GLY A 400 -11.31 12.41 -15.23
N LEU A 401 -11.45 12.70 -13.94
CA LEU A 401 -12.70 13.24 -13.39
C LEU A 401 -12.92 14.72 -13.75
N LEU A 402 -11.86 15.53 -13.76
CA LEU A 402 -11.92 16.93 -14.19
C LEU A 402 -12.25 17.05 -15.68
N ASP A 403 -11.69 16.18 -16.52
CA ASP A 403 -12.00 16.09 -17.96
C ASP A 403 -13.48 15.69 -18.21
N LEU A 404 -14.09 14.97 -17.27
CA LEU A 404 -15.52 14.64 -17.25
C LEU A 404 -16.40 15.71 -16.56
N GLY A 405 -15.83 16.85 -16.18
CA GLY A 405 -16.56 17.98 -15.58
C GLY A 405 -17.02 17.79 -14.13
N VAL A 406 -16.53 16.76 -13.43
CA VAL A 406 -16.89 16.46 -12.03
C VAL A 406 -16.23 17.48 -11.08
N ASN A 407 -16.93 17.93 -10.02
CA ASN A 407 -16.30 18.80 -9.03
C ASN A 407 -15.45 17.98 -8.03
N VAL A 408 -14.12 17.98 -8.23
CA VAL A 408 -13.19 17.16 -7.45
C VAL A 408 -12.31 17.97 -6.51
N VAL A 409 -12.12 17.46 -5.29
CA VAL A 409 -11.13 17.95 -4.31
C VAL A 409 -10.05 16.89 -4.08
N ARG A 410 -8.78 17.28 -4.18
CA ARG A 410 -7.61 16.43 -3.98
C ARG A 410 -7.03 16.61 -2.55
N LEU A 411 -6.99 15.54 -1.76
CA LEU A 411 -6.49 15.56 -0.38
C LEU A 411 -5.02 15.12 -0.25
N GLY A 412 -4.26 15.89 0.52
CA GLY A 412 -2.80 15.84 0.64
C GLY A 412 -2.17 17.16 0.16
N ALA A 413 -0.95 17.48 0.61
CA ALA A 413 -0.31 18.75 0.24
C ALA A 413 -0.12 18.90 -1.28
N ALA A 414 -0.10 20.16 -1.72
CA ALA A 414 0.17 20.53 -3.11
C ALA A 414 1.47 19.92 -3.67
N ALA A 415 2.49 19.71 -2.82
CA ALA A 415 3.79 19.16 -3.20
C ALA A 415 3.77 17.70 -3.73
N SER A 416 2.76 16.88 -3.43
CA SER A 416 2.66 15.53 -4.04
C SER A 416 1.88 15.52 -5.35
N ILE A 417 1.35 16.67 -5.78
CA ILE A 417 0.52 16.75 -6.98
C ILE A 417 1.42 17.07 -8.17
N THR A 418 1.28 16.23 -9.19
CA THR A 418 2.25 16.06 -10.28
C THR A 418 2.33 17.26 -11.22
N SER A 419 1.29 18.10 -11.29
CA SER A 419 1.27 19.32 -12.11
C SER A 419 0.64 20.53 -11.39
N ASP A 420 1.11 21.73 -11.74
CA ASP A 420 0.59 22.99 -11.18
C ASP A 420 -0.86 23.30 -11.58
N ALA A 421 -1.35 22.70 -12.66
CA ALA A 421 -2.76 22.76 -13.03
C ALA A 421 -3.63 22.01 -11.99
N LEU A 422 -3.25 20.78 -11.66
CA LEU A 422 -3.95 19.93 -10.70
C LEU A 422 -3.83 20.46 -9.25
N ARG A 423 -2.72 21.13 -8.90
CA ARG A 423 -2.54 21.74 -7.57
C ARG A 423 -3.66 22.70 -7.18
N ARG A 424 -4.28 23.38 -8.14
CA ARG A 424 -5.42 24.30 -7.92
C ARG A 424 -6.68 23.60 -7.38
N ARG A 425 -6.78 22.28 -7.53
CA ARG A 425 -7.84 21.41 -6.99
C ARG A 425 -7.44 20.71 -5.69
N SER A 426 -6.27 21.00 -5.14
CA SER A 426 -5.90 20.54 -3.80
C SER A 426 -6.73 21.27 -2.74
N ALA A 427 -7.10 20.56 -1.68
CA ALA A 427 -7.79 21.19 -0.55
C ALA A 427 -6.97 22.36 0.04
N GLN A 428 -5.64 22.30 -0.02
CA GLN A 428 -4.76 23.40 0.37
C GLN A 428 -4.96 24.65 -0.52
N ALA A 429 -4.85 24.51 -1.85
CA ALA A 429 -5.01 25.65 -2.76
C ALA A 429 -6.45 26.19 -2.83
N MET A 430 -7.44 25.39 -2.42
CA MET A 430 -8.83 25.81 -2.27
C MET A 430 -9.05 26.51 -0.91
N PHE A 431 -8.34 26.09 0.14
CA PHE A 431 -8.31 26.73 1.46
C PHE A 431 -7.73 28.15 1.36
N GLU A 432 -6.60 28.31 0.68
CA GLU A 432 -5.92 29.59 0.41
C GLU A 432 -6.77 30.58 -0.43
N LYS A 433 -7.89 30.12 -1.00
CA LYS A 433 -8.84 30.93 -1.79
C LYS A 433 -10.22 31.02 -1.17
N HIS A 434 -10.40 30.45 0.03
CA HIS A 434 -11.70 30.42 0.68
C HIS A 434 -12.07 31.81 1.20
N TRP A 435 -13.35 32.17 1.16
CA TRP A 435 -13.82 33.50 1.59
C TRP A 435 -13.54 33.77 3.08
N ARG A 436 -13.37 32.73 3.90
CA ARG A 436 -12.99 32.79 5.32
C ARG A 436 -11.47 32.73 5.57
N TYR A 437 -10.65 32.68 4.52
CA TYR A 437 -9.20 32.52 4.67
C TYR A 437 -8.57 33.69 5.44
N GLU A 438 -8.97 34.93 5.14
CA GLU A 438 -8.48 36.14 5.83
C GLU A 438 -8.81 36.09 7.35
N GLN A 439 -10.00 35.62 7.71
CA GLN A 439 -10.39 35.41 9.13
C GLN A 439 -9.48 34.40 9.83
N TRP A 440 -9.18 33.27 9.17
CA TRP A 440 -8.27 32.26 9.70
C TRP A 440 -6.82 32.76 9.78
N GLN A 441 -6.39 33.57 8.80
CA GLN A 441 -5.06 34.15 8.74
C GLN A 441 -4.85 35.16 9.88
N GLY A 442 -5.81 36.06 10.13
CA GLY A 442 -5.75 36.96 11.29
C GLY A 442 -5.59 36.21 12.61
N LEU A 443 -6.40 35.16 12.83
CA LEU A 443 -6.26 34.28 14.01
C LEU A 443 -4.92 33.52 14.10
N LYS A 444 -4.20 33.33 12.98
CA LYS A 444 -2.83 32.78 12.98
C LYS A 444 -1.80 33.85 13.34
N GLU A 445 -1.93 35.05 12.79
CA GLU A 445 -1.02 36.17 13.05
C GLU A 445 -1.10 36.60 14.53
N GLU A 446 -2.30 36.69 15.09
CA GLU A 446 -2.54 36.91 16.53
C GLU A 446 -1.93 35.79 17.38
N LEU A 447 -2.08 34.52 16.98
CA LEU A 447 -1.49 33.38 17.68
C LEU A 447 0.06 33.41 17.66
N GLU A 448 0.65 33.85 16.56
CA GLU A 448 2.11 33.99 16.45
C GLU A 448 2.63 35.20 17.25
N GLU A 449 1.85 36.29 17.36
CA GLU A 449 2.15 37.41 18.25
C GLU A 449 2.09 36.98 19.72
N ALA A 450 0.99 36.38 20.18
CA ALA A 450 0.87 35.84 21.54
C ALA A 450 1.99 34.84 21.86
N GLY A 451 2.35 33.95 20.92
CA GLY A 451 3.48 33.04 21.05
C GLY A 451 4.85 33.75 21.18
N ARG A 452 5.06 34.85 20.46
CA ARG A 452 6.26 35.70 20.62
C ARG A 452 6.28 36.41 21.97
N GLN A 453 5.15 36.91 22.45
CA GLN A 453 5.03 37.53 23.77
C GLN A 453 5.36 36.53 24.90
N VAL A 454 4.81 35.31 24.87
CA VAL A 454 5.16 34.24 25.81
C VAL A 454 6.67 33.97 25.83
N MET A 455 7.32 33.90 24.66
CA MET A 455 8.78 33.72 24.56
C MET A 455 9.56 34.89 25.19
N VAL A 456 9.15 36.14 24.94
CA VAL A 456 9.79 37.33 25.51
C VAL A 456 9.61 37.39 27.04
N LEU A 457 8.41 37.10 27.54
CA LEU A 457 8.12 37.10 28.98
C LEU A 457 8.89 35.99 29.71
N ARG A 458 8.91 34.76 29.17
CA ARG A 458 9.73 33.65 29.69
C ARG A 458 11.23 33.99 29.70
N ARG A 459 11.72 34.71 28.68
CA ARG A 459 13.11 35.20 28.65
C ARG A 459 13.36 36.23 29.76
N LYS A 460 12.49 37.23 29.93
CA LYS A 460 12.62 38.23 31.01
C LYS A 460 12.58 37.60 32.40
N ALA A 461 11.66 36.68 32.65
CA ALA A 461 11.58 35.92 33.90
C ALA A 461 12.88 35.15 34.18
N ARG A 462 13.48 34.54 33.15
CA ARG A 462 14.78 33.85 33.27
C ARG A 462 15.93 34.83 33.54
N GLU A 463 15.98 35.97 32.86
CA GLU A 463 16.97 37.03 33.10
C GLU A 463 16.87 37.58 34.53
N GLU A 464 15.66 37.84 35.02
CA GLU A 464 15.37 38.27 36.40
C GLU A 464 15.79 37.22 37.44
N ALA A 465 15.39 35.94 37.26
CA ALA A 465 15.80 34.86 38.15
C ALA A 465 17.33 34.62 38.16
N THR A 466 18.00 34.88 37.03
CA THR A 466 19.47 34.80 36.94
C THR A 466 20.14 35.99 37.64
N ALA A 467 19.54 37.18 37.56
CA ALA A 467 20.02 38.38 38.24
C ALA A 467 19.80 38.35 39.77
N ALA A 468 18.69 37.75 40.23
CA ALA A 468 18.39 37.55 41.64
C ALA A 468 19.39 36.60 42.33
N ARG A 469 19.88 35.56 41.61
CA ARG A 469 20.92 34.61 42.07
C ARG A 469 22.34 35.22 42.02
N GLY A 470 22.52 36.41 42.58
CA GLY A 470 23.74 37.21 42.47
C GLY A 470 25.00 36.53 43.03
N ARG A 471 26.03 36.41 42.16
CA ARG A 471 27.39 35.86 42.37
C ARG A 471 27.49 34.34 42.58
N PRO A 472 28.41 33.65 41.86
CA PRO A 472 28.73 32.25 42.17
C PRO A 472 29.50 32.17 43.50
N PRO A 473 29.20 31.20 44.38
CA PRO A 473 30.07 30.88 45.50
C PRO A 473 31.40 30.34 44.97
N ALA A 474 32.51 30.90 45.45
CA ALA A 474 33.85 30.39 45.18
C ALA A 474 34.13 29.16 46.07
N GLY A 475 33.56 28.02 45.70
CA GLY A 475 33.73 26.75 46.41
C GLY A 475 32.83 25.67 45.82
N GLY A 476 33.41 24.55 45.39
CA GLY A 476 32.66 23.47 44.77
C GLY A 476 31.85 22.68 45.79
N ALA A 477 30.53 22.73 45.66
CA ALA A 477 29.61 21.73 46.18
C ALA A 477 28.48 21.54 45.16
N GLN A 478 28.07 20.29 44.92
CA GLN A 478 26.86 20.01 44.16
C GLN A 478 25.67 20.28 45.07
N GLU A 479 24.87 21.30 44.76
CA GLU A 479 23.52 21.43 45.32
C GLU A 479 22.49 20.89 44.33
N GLU A 480 21.61 20.05 44.85
CA GLU A 480 20.52 19.45 44.10
C GLU A 480 19.52 20.54 43.68
N ALA A 481 19.01 20.45 42.45
CA ALA A 481 18.03 21.40 41.94
C ALA A 481 16.66 21.15 42.58
N GLY A 482 16.43 21.71 43.77
CA GLY A 482 15.11 21.79 44.38
C GLY A 482 14.22 22.78 43.64
N ASP A 483 12.96 22.39 43.38
CA ASP A 483 11.94 23.18 42.68
C ASP A 483 11.41 24.36 43.54
N GLY A 484 12.29 25.32 43.82
CA GLY A 484 11.93 26.59 44.46
C GLY A 484 11.38 27.59 43.45
N GLU A 485 10.07 27.53 43.18
CA GLU A 485 9.35 28.60 42.48
C GLU A 485 9.22 29.87 43.35
N GLU A 486 10.28 30.69 43.38
CA GLU A 486 10.09 32.11 43.69
C GLU A 486 9.30 32.76 42.54
N ALA A 487 8.09 33.24 42.85
CA ALA A 487 7.17 33.79 41.88
C ALA A 487 7.70 35.11 41.26
N SER A 488 8.39 35.00 40.13
CA SER A 488 8.76 36.15 39.28
C SER A 488 7.55 37.03 38.98
N GLY A 489 7.76 38.34 38.90
CA GLY A 489 6.70 39.32 38.57
C GLY A 489 6.05 39.10 37.19
N TYR A 490 6.68 38.28 36.33
CA TYR A 490 6.16 37.91 35.03
C TYR A 490 5.24 36.68 35.04
N THR A 491 5.16 35.89 36.12
CA THR A 491 4.41 34.60 36.13
C THR A 491 2.95 34.77 35.74
N ALA A 492 2.24 35.77 36.28
CA ALA A 492 0.85 36.05 35.92
C ALA A 492 0.69 36.54 34.47
N GLN A 493 1.67 37.27 33.93
CA GLN A 493 1.66 37.74 32.53
C GLN A 493 1.91 36.58 31.56
N ILE A 494 2.80 35.65 31.93
CA ILE A 494 3.06 34.41 31.17
C ILE A 494 1.79 33.56 31.12
N GLN A 495 1.13 33.34 32.26
CA GLN A 495 -0.13 32.59 32.33
C GLN A 495 -1.20 33.20 31.42
N LEU A 496 -1.43 34.51 31.50
CA LEU A 496 -2.42 35.21 30.67
C LEU A 496 -2.13 35.05 29.17
N ALA A 497 -0.89 35.28 28.74
CA ALA A 497 -0.48 35.15 27.33
C ALA A 497 -0.53 33.69 26.83
N GLU A 498 -0.29 32.70 27.71
CA GLU A 498 -0.45 31.28 27.39
C GLU A 498 -1.93 30.87 27.26
N GLU A 499 -2.83 31.43 28.08
CA GLU A 499 -4.28 31.23 27.95
C GLU A 499 -4.83 31.88 26.67
N GLU A 500 -4.38 33.08 26.33
CA GLU A 500 -4.70 33.76 25.08
C GLU A 500 -4.23 32.94 23.87
N ALA A 501 -2.95 32.55 23.83
CA ALA A 501 -2.42 31.68 22.78
C ALA A 501 -3.16 30.35 22.68
N LYS A 502 -3.59 29.76 23.80
CA LYS A 502 -4.39 28.53 23.85
C LYS A 502 -5.81 28.74 23.31
N SER A 503 -6.42 29.91 23.56
CA SER A 503 -7.71 30.32 23.00
C SER A 503 -7.61 30.52 21.48
N LEU A 504 -6.68 31.36 21.02
CA LEU A 504 -6.42 31.62 19.60
C LEU A 504 -6.10 30.33 18.83
N ARG A 505 -5.31 29.42 19.43
CA ARG A 505 -5.02 28.10 18.83
C ARG A 505 -6.26 27.23 18.68
N ARG A 506 -7.24 27.33 19.58
CA ARG A 506 -8.54 26.63 19.44
C ARG A 506 -9.39 27.28 18.33
N GLN A 507 -9.52 28.60 18.34
CA GLN A 507 -10.29 29.35 17.34
C GLN A 507 -9.75 29.15 15.93
N SER A 508 -8.44 29.32 15.73
CA SER A 508 -7.76 29.07 14.45
C SER A 508 -7.96 27.63 13.95
N ARG A 509 -7.87 26.62 14.82
CA ARG A 509 -8.15 25.21 14.46
C ARG A 509 -9.60 24.95 14.11
N GLN A 510 -10.54 25.63 14.77
CA GLN A 510 -11.97 25.50 14.49
C GLN A 510 -12.30 26.13 13.14
N ALA A 511 -11.82 27.35 12.87
CA ALA A 511 -11.93 27.98 11.55
C ALA A 511 -11.28 27.13 10.45
N GLU A 512 -10.11 26.53 10.71
CA GLU A 512 -9.45 25.59 9.79
C GLU A 512 -10.32 24.37 9.48
N LYS A 513 -10.92 23.77 10.51
CA LYS A 513 -11.84 22.63 10.38
C LYS A 513 -13.09 23.01 9.58
N GLU A 514 -13.65 24.20 9.80
CA GLU A 514 -14.85 24.67 9.10
C GLU A 514 -14.57 24.97 7.61
N ILE A 515 -13.48 25.65 7.28
CA ILE A 515 -13.08 25.89 5.88
C ILE A 515 -12.87 24.56 5.14
N LEU A 516 -12.12 23.62 5.73
CA LEU A 516 -11.93 22.29 5.16
C LEU A 516 -13.26 21.51 5.11
N LYS A 517 -14.20 21.77 6.02
CA LYS A 517 -15.53 21.17 6.00
C LYS A 517 -16.31 21.64 4.77
N GLU A 518 -16.43 22.95 4.59
CA GLU A 518 -17.11 23.61 3.46
C GLU A 518 -16.53 23.14 2.10
N ILE A 519 -15.19 23.11 1.97
CA ILE A 519 -14.51 22.66 0.74
C ILE A 519 -14.81 21.19 0.40
N ILE A 520 -14.79 20.29 1.40
CA ILE A 520 -15.01 18.85 1.16
C ILE A 520 -16.49 18.55 0.90
N GLU A 521 -17.41 19.25 1.57
CA GLU A 521 -18.87 19.08 1.36
C GLU A 521 -19.36 19.68 0.04
N GLY A 522 -18.70 20.70 -0.49
CA GLY A 522 -18.97 21.23 -1.83
C GLY A 522 -18.51 20.33 -2.99
N ALA A 523 -17.81 19.22 -2.73
CA ALA A 523 -17.26 18.33 -3.75
C ALA A 523 -18.24 17.22 -4.16
N ASP A 524 -18.23 16.84 -5.44
CA ASP A 524 -18.83 15.60 -5.91
C ASP A 524 -17.96 14.39 -5.54
N VAL A 525 -16.63 14.53 -5.68
CA VAL A 525 -15.66 13.46 -5.42
C VAL A 525 -14.45 14.00 -4.66
N VAL A 526 -13.99 13.21 -3.68
CA VAL A 526 -12.75 13.42 -2.95
C VAL A 526 -11.69 12.43 -3.46
N CYS A 527 -10.58 12.94 -3.99
CA CYS A 527 -9.43 12.14 -4.44
C CYS A 527 -8.32 12.11 -3.38
N ALA A 528 -8.03 10.95 -2.81
CA ALA A 528 -7.01 10.76 -1.76
C ALA A 528 -6.15 9.51 -2.01
N SER A 529 -4.90 9.50 -1.54
CA SER A 529 -4.20 8.21 -1.42
C SER A 529 -4.79 7.38 -0.28
N LEU A 530 -4.62 6.06 -0.29
CA LEU A 530 -5.06 5.20 0.82
C LEU A 530 -4.55 5.72 2.17
N ALA A 531 -3.24 6.01 2.28
CA ALA A 531 -2.67 6.66 3.47
C ALA A 531 -3.29 8.04 3.76
N GLY A 532 -3.63 8.83 2.73
CA GLY A 532 -4.31 10.12 2.87
C GLY A 532 -5.72 10.03 3.44
N CYS A 533 -6.40 8.89 3.28
CA CYS A 533 -7.73 8.63 3.85
C CYS A 533 -7.70 8.57 5.40
N GLY A 534 -6.54 8.33 6.00
CA GLY A 534 -6.32 8.39 7.46
C GLY A 534 -6.09 9.80 8.02
N SER A 535 -6.23 10.86 7.21
CA SER A 535 -6.07 12.25 7.66
C SER A 535 -7.22 12.71 8.58
N LYS A 536 -6.91 13.66 9.49
CA LYS A 536 -7.88 14.28 10.41
C LYS A 536 -9.04 14.97 9.67
N SER A 537 -8.78 15.51 8.48
CA SER A 537 -9.79 16.15 7.61
C SER A 537 -10.94 15.21 7.19
N LEU A 538 -10.74 13.90 7.28
CA LEU A 538 -11.75 12.87 7.01
C LEU A 538 -12.17 12.09 8.26
N GLU A 539 -11.68 12.40 9.46
CA GLU A 539 -11.89 11.60 10.67
C GLU A 539 -13.37 11.32 10.94
N ASP A 540 -14.19 12.37 10.93
CA ASP A 540 -15.63 12.33 11.21
C ASP A 540 -16.49 12.01 9.97
N ARG A 541 -15.89 11.66 8.82
CA ARG A 541 -16.61 11.45 7.55
C ARG A 541 -16.86 9.99 7.23
N GLN A 542 -17.96 9.77 6.52
CA GLN A 542 -18.33 8.52 5.84
C GLN A 542 -18.76 8.83 4.40
N PHE A 543 -18.68 7.83 3.53
CA PHE A 543 -18.92 7.98 2.09
C PHE A 543 -19.90 6.90 1.60
N GLY A 544 -20.86 7.28 0.74
CA GLY A 544 -21.78 6.33 0.09
C GLY A 544 -21.11 5.42 -0.94
N LEU A 545 -19.93 5.81 -1.44
CA LEU A 545 -19.10 5.01 -2.32
C LEU A 545 -17.62 5.22 -2.02
N VAL A 546 -16.86 4.13 -1.94
CA VAL A 546 -15.40 4.10 -1.90
C VAL A 546 -14.91 3.32 -3.12
N LEU A 547 -14.14 3.98 -3.98
CA LEU A 547 -13.43 3.35 -5.09
C LEU A 547 -11.93 3.29 -4.78
N VAL A 548 -11.31 2.15 -5.05
CA VAL A 548 -9.85 1.95 -4.99
C VAL A 548 -9.37 1.53 -6.38
N ASP A 549 -8.66 2.43 -7.09
CA ASP A 549 -7.95 2.12 -8.32
C ASP A 549 -6.54 1.59 -8.02
N GLU A 550 -6.00 0.78 -8.93
CA GLU A 550 -4.79 -0.01 -8.76
C GLU A 550 -4.79 -0.84 -7.44
N ALA A 551 -5.96 -1.33 -7.04
CA ALA A 551 -6.21 -2.02 -5.76
C ALA A 551 -5.34 -3.27 -5.55
N THR A 552 -4.79 -3.86 -6.61
CA THR A 552 -3.92 -5.04 -6.54
C THR A 552 -2.50 -4.76 -6.03
N GLN A 553 -2.12 -3.48 -5.89
CA GLN A 553 -0.81 -3.06 -5.34
C GLN A 553 -0.87 -2.63 -3.87
N ALA A 554 -2.07 -2.52 -3.29
CA ALA A 554 -2.23 -2.20 -1.87
C ALA A 554 -2.31 -3.49 -1.05
N THR A 555 -1.58 -3.56 0.06
CA THR A 555 -1.85 -4.58 1.09
C THR A 555 -3.29 -4.39 1.59
N GLU A 556 -3.93 -5.48 1.99
CA GLU A 556 -5.31 -5.42 2.49
C GLU A 556 -5.48 -4.42 3.64
N ALA A 557 -4.58 -4.44 4.62
CA ALA A 557 -4.55 -3.48 5.71
C ALA A 557 -4.44 -2.00 5.26
N ARG A 558 -3.75 -1.70 4.14
CA ARG A 558 -3.73 -0.33 3.57
C ARG A 558 -5.04 0.04 2.88
N ALA A 559 -5.68 -0.91 2.18
CA ALA A 559 -7.01 -0.70 1.62
C ALA A 559 -8.05 -0.38 2.70
N MET A 560 -7.94 -0.98 3.89
CA MET A 560 -8.83 -0.70 5.02
C MET A 560 -8.87 0.77 5.46
N ILE A 561 -7.81 1.56 5.21
CA ILE A 561 -7.78 3.00 5.52
C ILE A 561 -8.88 3.76 4.74
N ALA A 562 -9.24 3.30 3.53
CA ALA A 562 -10.37 3.81 2.77
C ALA A 562 -11.67 3.05 3.07
N VAL A 563 -11.65 1.71 3.16
CA VAL A 563 -12.86 0.89 3.39
C VAL A 563 -13.54 1.21 4.74
N SER A 564 -12.77 1.49 5.79
CA SER A 564 -13.30 1.93 7.10
C SER A 564 -14.05 3.28 7.08
N ARG A 565 -14.05 3.97 5.92
CA ARG A 565 -14.82 5.20 5.66
C ARG A 565 -16.17 4.97 5.00
N LEU A 566 -16.58 3.72 4.75
CA LEU A 566 -17.92 3.45 4.22
C LEU A 566 -19.03 3.92 5.17
N ALA A 567 -20.08 4.50 4.59
CA ALA A 567 -21.38 4.69 5.24
C ALA A 567 -22.13 3.35 5.39
N ARG A 568 -23.20 3.32 6.18
CA ARG A 568 -24.00 2.10 6.45
C ARG A 568 -24.41 1.34 5.16
N ASP A 569 -24.93 2.08 4.20
CA ASP A 569 -25.36 1.57 2.89
C ASP A 569 -24.31 1.79 1.79
N GLY A 570 -23.04 1.95 2.19
CA GLY A 570 -21.93 2.24 1.30
C GLY A 570 -21.61 1.11 0.32
N ARG A 571 -20.99 1.47 -0.81
CA ARG A 571 -20.46 0.52 -1.80
C ARG A 571 -18.94 0.59 -1.89
N LEU A 572 -18.31 -0.56 -2.08
CA LEU A 572 -16.89 -0.70 -2.37
C LEU A 572 -16.69 -1.11 -3.83
N VAL A 573 -15.85 -0.39 -4.57
CA VAL A 573 -15.41 -0.79 -5.91
C VAL A 573 -13.89 -0.88 -5.95
N LEU A 574 -13.37 -2.05 -6.29
CA LEU A 574 -11.94 -2.29 -6.45
C LEU A 574 -11.63 -2.44 -7.94
N VAL A 575 -10.75 -1.60 -8.46
CA VAL A 575 -10.27 -1.63 -9.85
C VAL A 575 -8.79 -2.00 -9.79
N GLY A 576 -8.38 -3.01 -10.56
CA GLY A 576 -7.02 -3.54 -10.46
C GLY A 576 -6.67 -4.53 -11.55
N ASP A 577 -5.54 -5.20 -11.40
CA ASP A 577 -5.16 -6.33 -12.25
C ASP A 577 -4.21 -7.27 -11.52
N GLN A 578 -4.71 -8.47 -11.21
CA GLN A 578 -4.01 -9.51 -10.47
C GLN A 578 -2.90 -10.21 -11.29
N ARG A 579 -2.82 -9.90 -12.59
CA ARG A 579 -1.71 -10.32 -13.46
C ARG A 579 -0.55 -9.31 -13.48
N GLN A 580 -0.71 -8.13 -12.86
CA GLN A 580 0.33 -7.11 -12.66
C GLN A 580 0.85 -7.13 -11.21
N LEU A 581 1.63 -6.11 -10.81
CA LEU A 581 2.37 -6.11 -9.54
C LEU A 581 1.47 -6.35 -8.32
N PRO A 582 1.86 -7.26 -7.40
CA PRO A 582 1.28 -7.36 -6.07
C PRO A 582 1.74 -6.19 -5.17
N PRO A 583 1.25 -6.10 -3.93
CA PRO A 583 1.84 -5.24 -2.92
C PRO A 583 3.31 -5.58 -2.67
N VAL A 584 4.11 -4.56 -2.38
CA VAL A 584 5.50 -4.73 -1.97
C VAL A 584 5.54 -4.89 -0.46
N CYS A 585 5.88 -6.08 0.02
CA CYS A 585 6.22 -6.35 1.42
C CYS A 585 7.72 -6.56 1.55
N VAL A 586 8.30 -6.10 2.65
CA VAL A 586 9.72 -6.20 2.99
C VAL A 586 9.98 -7.50 3.76
N SER A 587 9.16 -7.81 4.76
CA SER A 587 9.22 -9.05 5.54
C SER A 587 8.78 -10.24 4.70
N GLN A 588 9.64 -11.27 4.66
CA GLN A 588 9.31 -12.55 4.05
C GLN A 588 8.28 -13.31 4.90
N GLU A 589 8.44 -13.31 6.23
CA GLU A 589 7.49 -13.89 7.19
C GLU A 589 6.08 -13.30 7.03
N ALA A 590 5.97 -11.96 6.97
CA ALA A 590 4.67 -11.30 6.75
C ALA A 590 4.09 -11.61 5.36
N ARG A 591 4.95 -11.75 4.33
CA ARG A 591 4.53 -12.10 2.97
C ARG A 591 3.96 -13.51 2.92
N ASP A 592 4.64 -14.47 3.56
CA ASP A 592 4.22 -15.88 3.63
C ASP A 592 2.95 -16.03 4.47
N GLY A 593 2.81 -15.21 5.53
CA GLY A 593 1.56 -15.03 6.27
C GLY A 593 0.45 -14.28 5.51
N GLY A 594 0.63 -13.91 4.23
CA GLY A 594 -0.42 -13.38 3.37
C GLY A 594 -0.44 -11.85 3.16
N LEU A 595 0.49 -11.07 3.75
CA LEU A 595 0.53 -9.60 3.55
C LEU A 595 0.75 -9.20 2.09
N GLY A 596 1.41 -10.08 1.32
CA GLY A 596 1.61 -9.94 -0.13
C GLY A 596 0.35 -10.18 -0.98
N THR A 597 -0.77 -10.54 -0.36
CA THR A 597 -2.07 -10.68 -1.02
C THR A 597 -2.86 -9.38 -0.86
N SER A 598 -3.24 -8.78 -1.98
CA SER A 598 -4.13 -7.61 -1.97
C SER A 598 -5.57 -8.02 -1.67
N LEU A 599 -6.38 -7.08 -1.16
CA LEU A 599 -7.82 -7.29 -0.95
C LEU A 599 -8.52 -7.77 -2.23
N PHE A 600 -8.13 -7.23 -3.40
CA PHE A 600 -8.67 -7.64 -4.70
C PHE A 600 -8.34 -9.12 -5.02
N GLN A 601 -7.10 -9.55 -4.76
CA GLN A 601 -6.66 -10.93 -4.98
C GLN A 601 -7.39 -11.89 -4.03
N ARG A 602 -7.45 -11.59 -2.72
CA ARG A 602 -8.14 -12.46 -1.75
C ARG A 602 -9.62 -12.64 -2.08
N LEU A 603 -10.31 -11.56 -2.47
CA LEU A 603 -11.71 -11.64 -2.91
C LEU A 603 -11.90 -12.43 -4.21
N LEU A 604 -10.91 -12.44 -5.11
CA LEU A 604 -10.96 -13.26 -6.32
C LEU A 604 -10.76 -14.76 -6.03
N ASP A 605 -9.94 -15.09 -5.03
CA ASP A 605 -9.57 -16.46 -4.71
C ASP A 605 -10.56 -17.15 -3.75
N HIS A 606 -11.21 -16.39 -2.86
CA HIS A 606 -12.05 -16.91 -1.77
C HIS A 606 -13.52 -16.45 -1.79
N ALA A 607 -13.91 -15.55 -2.69
CA ALA A 607 -15.32 -15.22 -2.92
C ALA A 607 -15.76 -15.69 -4.31
N ASP A 608 -17.04 -16.03 -4.49
CA ASP A 608 -17.65 -16.24 -5.81
C ASP A 608 -17.77 -14.94 -6.65
N LEU A 609 -17.07 -13.87 -6.26
CA LEU A 609 -17.01 -12.58 -6.95
C LEU A 609 -16.17 -12.68 -8.23
N ARG A 610 -16.85 -12.86 -9.36
CA ARG A 610 -16.23 -12.75 -10.69
C ARG A 610 -15.93 -11.28 -11.02
N PRO A 611 -14.66 -10.90 -11.27
CA PRO A 611 -14.34 -9.54 -11.69
C PRO A 611 -14.79 -9.30 -13.14
N ALA A 612 -15.37 -8.14 -13.38
CA ALA A 612 -15.67 -7.70 -14.73
C ALA A 612 -14.36 -7.34 -15.44
N MET A 613 -13.96 -8.15 -16.42
CA MET A 613 -12.71 -7.97 -17.15
C MET A 613 -12.90 -7.03 -18.34
N LEU A 614 -12.14 -5.94 -18.37
CA LEU A 614 -11.99 -5.08 -19.55
C LEU A 614 -11.17 -5.81 -20.62
N LYS A 615 -11.65 -5.81 -21.87
CA LYS A 615 -11.09 -6.67 -22.94
C LYS A 615 -10.38 -5.91 -24.06
N VAL A 616 -10.74 -4.64 -24.31
CA VAL A 616 -10.21 -3.88 -25.47
C VAL A 616 -9.04 -2.98 -25.04
N GLN A 617 -7.85 -3.21 -25.60
CA GLN A 617 -6.62 -2.46 -25.29
C GLN A 617 -6.31 -1.38 -26.35
N PHE A 618 -5.90 -0.18 -25.92
CA PHE A 618 -5.63 0.97 -26.81
C PHE A 618 -4.16 1.45 -26.79
N ARG A 619 -3.28 0.71 -26.10
CA ARG A 619 -1.87 1.11 -25.88
C ARG A 619 -0.95 0.58 -26.97
N MET A 620 -0.89 -0.73 -27.06
CA MET A 620 0.16 -1.51 -27.72
C MET A 620 -0.17 -1.72 -29.20
N HIS A 621 0.86 -1.78 -30.06
CA HIS A 621 0.73 -2.40 -31.38
C HIS A 621 0.26 -3.87 -31.21
N PRO A 622 -0.62 -4.40 -32.07
CA PRO A 622 -1.13 -5.78 -31.99
C PRO A 622 -0.06 -6.87 -31.76
N LEU A 623 1.10 -6.77 -32.42
CA LEU A 623 2.21 -7.70 -32.23
C LEU A 623 2.82 -7.65 -30.81
N ILE A 624 2.85 -6.48 -30.18
CA ILE A 624 3.30 -6.31 -28.79
C ILE A 624 2.24 -6.89 -27.84
N ALA A 625 0.95 -6.66 -28.12
CA ALA A 625 -0.17 -7.12 -27.29
C ALA A 625 -0.36 -8.64 -27.28
N ARG A 626 -0.01 -9.32 -28.38
CA ARG A 626 -0.25 -10.76 -28.60
C ARG A 626 0.31 -11.66 -27.50
N TRP A 627 1.63 -11.64 -27.27
CA TRP A 627 2.24 -12.56 -26.29
C TRP A 627 1.75 -12.33 -24.84
N PRO A 628 1.62 -11.08 -24.35
CA PRO A 628 0.98 -10.82 -23.05
C PRO A 628 -0.48 -11.30 -22.98
N SER A 629 -1.27 -11.09 -24.05
CA SER A 629 -2.66 -11.60 -24.13
C SER A 629 -2.70 -13.12 -23.96
N ASP A 630 -1.95 -13.83 -24.79
CA ASP A 630 -1.89 -15.30 -24.80
C ASP A 630 -1.36 -15.88 -23.47
N THR A 631 -0.36 -15.24 -22.87
CA THR A 631 0.37 -15.77 -21.70
C THR A 631 -0.27 -15.43 -20.35
N PHE A 632 -0.87 -14.24 -20.21
CA PHE A 632 -1.38 -13.75 -18.92
C PHE A 632 -2.91 -13.60 -18.87
N TYR A 633 -3.57 -13.47 -20.01
CA TYR A 633 -5.00 -13.14 -20.12
C TYR A 633 -5.78 -14.14 -20.97
N ASP A 634 -5.25 -15.36 -21.14
CA ASP A 634 -5.85 -16.49 -21.89
C ASP A 634 -6.29 -16.11 -23.33
N GLY A 635 -5.55 -15.22 -23.99
CA GLY A 635 -5.87 -14.73 -25.34
C GLY A 635 -7.08 -13.80 -25.43
N ARG A 636 -7.63 -13.32 -24.30
CA ARG A 636 -8.88 -12.55 -24.24
C ARG A 636 -8.76 -11.05 -24.55
N LEU A 637 -7.54 -10.52 -24.75
CA LEU A 637 -7.38 -9.11 -25.13
C LEU A 637 -7.67 -8.90 -26.61
N VAL A 638 -8.37 -7.81 -26.91
CA VAL A 638 -8.74 -7.36 -28.25
C VAL A 638 -8.08 -6.02 -28.52
N ASP A 639 -7.49 -5.85 -29.70
CA ASP A 639 -6.85 -4.59 -30.08
C ASP A 639 -7.89 -3.54 -30.49
N GLY A 640 -7.95 -2.44 -29.73
CA GLY A 640 -8.71 -1.23 -30.05
C GLY A 640 -7.94 -0.22 -30.91
N VAL A 641 -6.77 -0.61 -31.42
CA VAL A 641 -5.89 0.17 -32.30
C VAL A 641 -5.39 -0.70 -33.43
N ALA A 642 -5.33 -0.15 -34.65
CA ALA A 642 -4.78 -0.86 -35.80
C ALA A 642 -3.25 -0.86 -35.75
N ALA A 643 -2.63 -1.80 -36.49
CA ALA A 643 -1.18 -1.82 -36.69
C ALA A 643 -0.66 -0.48 -37.25
N ALA A 644 -1.42 0.14 -38.16
CA ALA A 644 -1.11 1.44 -38.76
C ALA A 644 -1.14 2.62 -37.77
N ASP A 645 -1.83 2.50 -36.63
CA ASP A 645 -1.87 3.53 -35.57
C ASP A 645 -0.63 3.45 -34.65
N ARG A 646 0.17 2.40 -34.78
CA ARG A 646 1.34 2.10 -33.93
C ARG A 646 2.55 1.64 -34.75
N PRO A 647 2.95 2.34 -35.83
CA PRO A 647 4.06 1.91 -36.68
C PRO A 647 5.36 1.91 -35.89
N ALA A 648 6.29 1.00 -36.19
CA ALA A 648 7.62 0.99 -35.59
C ALA A 648 8.32 2.37 -35.69
N VAL A 649 9.22 2.65 -34.75
CA VAL A 649 9.98 3.92 -34.71
C VAL A 649 11.23 3.83 -35.60
N PRO A 650 11.69 4.95 -36.19
CA PRO A 650 12.94 4.96 -36.96
C PRO A 650 14.17 4.80 -36.06
N GLY A 651 15.33 4.50 -36.64
CA GLY A 651 16.62 4.43 -35.92
C GLY A 651 16.97 3.08 -35.32
N PHE A 652 16.18 2.04 -35.61
CA PHE A 652 16.50 0.65 -35.26
C PHE A 652 16.04 -0.27 -36.40
N ASP A 653 16.83 -1.29 -36.70
CA ASP A 653 16.57 -2.25 -37.77
C ASP A 653 15.55 -3.30 -37.31
N TRP A 654 14.27 -2.89 -37.27
CA TRP A 654 13.20 -3.75 -36.79
C TRP A 654 13.02 -4.98 -37.68
N PRO A 655 12.96 -6.20 -37.11
CA PRO A 655 12.78 -7.44 -37.87
C PRO A 655 11.34 -7.60 -38.39
N SER A 656 10.41 -6.77 -37.89
CA SER A 656 9.05 -6.64 -38.40
C SER A 656 8.52 -5.22 -38.19
N ALA A 657 7.59 -4.79 -39.04
CA ALA A 657 6.93 -3.48 -38.92
C ALA A 657 6.14 -3.30 -37.61
N GLY A 658 5.88 -4.40 -36.88
CA GLY A 658 5.14 -4.40 -35.62
C GLY A 658 5.94 -4.06 -34.36
N GLY A 659 7.21 -3.64 -34.51
CA GLY A 659 7.95 -3.00 -33.44
C GLY A 659 8.30 -3.93 -32.26
N VAL A 660 8.63 -5.19 -32.51
CA VAL A 660 9.16 -6.11 -31.49
C VAL A 660 10.51 -6.64 -31.94
N ALA A 661 11.49 -6.64 -31.04
CA ALA A 661 12.81 -7.21 -31.27
C ALA A 661 13.39 -7.84 -30.00
N PHE A 662 14.15 -8.93 -30.18
CA PHE A 662 15.03 -9.50 -29.16
C PHE A 662 16.49 -9.39 -29.62
N VAL A 663 17.30 -8.75 -28.80
CA VAL A 663 18.76 -8.63 -28.98
C VAL A 663 19.42 -9.64 -28.03
N PRO A 664 19.99 -10.74 -28.55
CA PRO A 664 20.70 -11.69 -27.71
C PRO A 664 22.03 -11.09 -27.22
N THR A 665 22.49 -11.53 -26.06
CA THR A 665 23.86 -11.31 -25.60
C THR A 665 24.36 -12.51 -24.81
N ASP A 666 25.64 -12.79 -24.88
CA ASP A 666 26.36 -13.78 -24.08
C ASP A 666 27.20 -13.14 -22.96
N SER A 667 27.21 -11.80 -22.87
CA SER A 667 27.96 -11.04 -21.87
C SER A 667 27.62 -11.50 -20.45
N PRO A 668 28.62 -11.80 -19.59
CA PRO A 668 28.37 -12.36 -18.26
C PRO A 668 27.73 -11.35 -17.30
N GLU A 669 26.93 -11.85 -16.36
CA GLU A 669 26.42 -11.02 -15.26
C GLU A 669 27.51 -10.75 -14.20
N GLU A 670 27.51 -9.53 -13.65
CA GLU A 670 28.35 -9.13 -12.52
C GLU A 670 27.50 -8.80 -11.29
N ASN A 671 28.13 -8.80 -10.12
CA ASN A 671 27.55 -8.25 -8.90
C ASN A 671 27.80 -6.74 -8.83
N SER A 672 26.86 -5.98 -8.29
CA SER A 672 27.08 -4.56 -8.00
C SER A 672 28.20 -4.37 -6.97
N ARG A 673 28.86 -3.19 -6.99
CA ARG A 673 30.00 -2.87 -6.09
C ARG A 673 29.72 -3.04 -4.60
N ASP A 674 28.45 -3.08 -4.21
CA ASP A 674 27.95 -3.21 -2.85
C ASP A 674 27.39 -4.61 -2.53
N GLY A 675 27.51 -5.55 -3.46
CA GLY A 675 27.09 -6.96 -3.35
C GLY A 675 25.59 -7.22 -3.46
N SER A 676 24.74 -6.19 -3.39
CA SER A 676 23.28 -6.34 -3.18
C SER A 676 22.45 -6.56 -4.45
N SER A 677 23.04 -6.43 -5.64
CA SER A 677 22.31 -6.45 -6.91
C SER A 677 23.14 -7.02 -8.05
N LYS A 678 22.51 -7.20 -9.22
CA LYS A 678 23.15 -7.65 -10.47
C LYS A 678 23.24 -6.50 -11.46
N LEU A 679 24.24 -6.58 -12.34
CA LEU A 679 24.40 -5.72 -13.52
C LEU A 679 25.05 -6.53 -14.66
N ASN A 680 24.97 -6.04 -15.88
CA ASN A 680 25.55 -6.67 -17.05
C ASN A 680 26.08 -5.56 -17.98
N PRO A 681 27.40 -5.36 -18.08
CA PRO A 681 27.98 -4.28 -18.87
C PRO A 681 27.69 -4.41 -20.37
N GLY A 682 27.74 -5.62 -20.93
CA GLY A 682 27.46 -5.84 -22.36
C GLY A 682 26.00 -5.61 -22.74
N GLU A 683 25.05 -5.92 -21.85
CA GLU A 683 23.68 -5.43 -22.02
C GLU A 683 23.61 -3.90 -21.95
N GLY A 684 24.41 -3.27 -21.08
CA GLY A 684 24.50 -1.82 -20.97
C GLY A 684 24.99 -1.16 -22.26
N ASP A 685 26.01 -1.73 -22.88
CA ASP A 685 26.51 -1.30 -24.18
C ASP A 685 25.46 -1.52 -25.27
N ALA A 686 24.81 -2.68 -25.33
CA ALA A 686 23.75 -2.97 -26.29
C ALA A 686 22.57 -1.98 -26.20
N VAL A 687 22.10 -1.70 -24.98
CA VAL A 687 21.08 -0.66 -24.72
C VAL A 687 21.55 0.71 -25.19
N SER A 688 22.83 1.06 -24.96
CA SER A 688 23.42 2.33 -25.39
C SER A 688 23.44 2.46 -26.92
N THR A 689 23.84 1.40 -27.64
CA THR A 689 23.86 1.37 -29.11
C THR A 689 22.46 1.49 -29.71
N VAL A 690 21.48 0.77 -29.16
CA VAL A 690 20.07 0.90 -29.56
C VAL A 690 19.57 2.32 -29.35
N LEU A 691 19.84 2.89 -28.16
CA LEU A 691 19.43 4.25 -27.84
C LEU A 691 20.07 5.28 -28.78
N GLU A 692 21.36 5.16 -29.06
CA GLU A 692 22.06 6.04 -30.01
C GLU A 692 21.41 6.03 -31.40
N GLY A 693 21.00 4.86 -31.90
CA GLY A 693 20.29 4.74 -33.18
C GLY A 693 18.96 5.50 -33.20
N LEU A 694 18.12 5.26 -32.17
CA LEU A 694 16.83 5.93 -32.00
C LEU A 694 16.97 7.46 -31.90
N LEU A 695 17.91 7.94 -31.08
CA LEU A 695 18.16 9.38 -30.90
C LEU A 695 18.71 10.04 -32.18
N LYS A 696 19.63 9.38 -32.90
CA LYS A 696 20.17 9.87 -34.19
C LYS A 696 19.09 9.96 -35.27
N ALA A 697 18.08 9.09 -35.22
CA ALA A 697 16.91 9.14 -36.10
C ALA A 697 15.82 10.13 -35.65
N GLY A 698 16.07 10.93 -34.61
CA GLY A 698 15.17 11.99 -34.16
C GLY A 698 14.03 11.53 -33.24
N VAL A 699 14.08 10.32 -32.69
CA VAL A 699 13.13 9.91 -31.63
C VAL A 699 13.41 10.73 -30.36
N PRO A 700 12.42 11.44 -29.78
CA PRO A 700 12.63 12.21 -28.56
C PRO A 700 13.08 11.31 -27.40
N ALA A 701 14.03 11.77 -26.58
CA ALA A 701 14.45 11.04 -25.39
C ALA A 701 13.29 10.76 -24.41
N ASP A 702 12.33 11.69 -24.32
CA ASP A 702 11.12 11.54 -23.51
C ASP A 702 10.17 10.46 -24.04
N ASP A 703 10.30 10.02 -25.30
CA ASP A 703 9.53 8.94 -25.91
C ASP A 703 10.18 7.55 -25.72
N ILE A 704 11.34 7.49 -25.07
CA ILE A 704 12.12 6.27 -24.84
C ILE A 704 12.18 5.96 -23.34
N GLY A 705 11.78 4.74 -22.98
CA GLY A 705 11.94 4.20 -21.64
C GLY A 705 12.94 3.06 -21.61
N VAL A 706 13.77 3.02 -20.56
CA VAL A 706 14.68 1.90 -20.30
C VAL A 706 14.32 1.27 -18.96
N ILE A 707 14.03 -0.03 -19.00
CA ILE A 707 13.57 -0.81 -17.85
C ILE A 707 14.56 -1.94 -17.60
N SER A 708 14.91 -2.18 -16.33
CA SER A 708 15.64 -3.38 -15.92
C SER A 708 15.19 -3.83 -14.54
N PRO A 709 15.09 -5.14 -14.23
CA PRO A 709 14.67 -5.59 -12.90
C PRO A 709 15.64 -5.20 -11.79
N TYR A 710 16.92 -5.01 -12.11
CA TYR A 710 17.98 -4.89 -11.12
C TYR A 710 18.43 -3.44 -10.90
N ARG A 711 18.44 -3.01 -9.63
CA ARG A 711 18.93 -1.68 -9.23
C ARG A 711 20.39 -1.45 -9.62
N GLY A 712 21.23 -2.49 -9.63
CA GLY A 712 22.61 -2.42 -10.12
C GLY A 712 22.68 -1.97 -11.58
N GLN A 713 21.93 -2.63 -12.46
CA GLN A 713 21.84 -2.28 -13.87
C GLN A 713 21.23 -0.90 -14.09
N VAL A 714 20.17 -0.53 -13.37
CA VAL A 714 19.59 0.83 -13.44
C VAL A 714 20.62 1.91 -13.09
N LYS A 715 21.49 1.66 -12.09
CA LYS A 715 22.60 2.58 -11.72
C LYS A 715 23.71 2.63 -12.78
N LEU A 716 24.01 1.52 -13.45
CA LEU A 716 24.95 1.47 -14.58
C LEU A 716 24.41 2.28 -15.76
N LEU A 717 23.18 1.98 -16.19
CA LEU A 717 22.52 2.64 -17.31
C LEU A 717 22.34 4.15 -17.08
N LYS A 718 21.95 4.58 -15.87
CA LYS A 718 21.87 6.03 -15.53
C LYS A 718 23.19 6.79 -15.61
N ARG A 719 24.34 6.10 -15.63
CA ARG A 719 25.66 6.71 -15.81
C ARG A 719 26.14 6.69 -17.26
N ALA A 720 25.71 5.68 -18.03
CA ALA A 720 26.08 5.51 -19.43
C ALA A 720 25.18 6.30 -20.39
N LEU A 721 23.89 6.44 -20.06
CA LEU A 721 22.87 7.03 -20.93
C LEU A 721 22.63 8.54 -20.63
N PRO A 722 22.12 9.32 -21.59
CA PRO A 722 21.73 10.71 -21.40
C PRO A 722 20.73 10.91 -20.23
N PRO A 723 20.86 11.99 -19.44
CA PRO A 723 20.09 12.17 -18.20
C PRO A 723 18.60 12.45 -18.40
N ASN A 724 18.17 12.75 -19.62
CA ASN A 724 16.77 12.94 -20.01
C ASN A 724 16.07 11.63 -20.42
N VAL A 725 16.80 10.53 -20.62
CA VAL A 725 16.18 9.22 -20.92
C VAL A 725 15.69 8.56 -19.63
N GLU A 726 14.45 8.08 -19.63
CA GLU A 726 13.85 7.55 -18.41
C GLU A 726 14.31 6.11 -18.12
N VAL A 727 15.30 5.95 -17.24
CA VAL A 727 15.81 4.65 -16.76
C VAL A 727 15.26 4.32 -15.37
N ARG A 728 14.51 3.21 -15.21
CA ARG A 728 14.00 2.75 -13.89
C ARG A 728 13.93 1.22 -13.74
N THR A 729 13.66 0.77 -12.52
CA THR A 729 13.19 -0.59 -12.26
C THR A 729 11.75 -0.79 -12.77
N VAL A 730 11.33 -2.05 -12.93
CA VAL A 730 9.95 -2.42 -13.32
C VAL A 730 8.92 -1.74 -12.41
N ASP A 731 9.06 -1.91 -11.10
CA ASP A 731 8.22 -1.32 -10.07
C ASP A 731 8.22 0.22 -10.15
N GLY A 732 9.38 0.82 -10.42
CA GLY A 732 9.53 2.27 -10.60
C GLY A 732 8.90 2.82 -11.88
N TYR A 733 8.65 1.97 -12.89
CA TYR A 733 8.04 2.30 -14.18
C TYR A 733 6.51 2.12 -14.20
N GLN A 734 5.92 1.68 -13.09
CA GLN A 734 4.49 1.44 -12.98
C GLN A 734 3.68 2.74 -13.21
N GLY A 735 2.47 2.61 -13.77
CA GLY A 735 1.61 3.75 -14.16
C GLY A 735 2.09 4.54 -15.39
N ARG A 736 3.31 4.27 -15.88
CA ARG A 736 3.90 4.92 -17.07
C ARG A 736 3.70 4.06 -18.32
N GLU A 737 3.96 4.66 -19.48
CA GLU A 737 3.97 4.08 -20.82
C GLU A 737 4.80 4.97 -21.75
N LYS A 738 5.41 4.41 -22.80
CA LYS A 738 6.21 5.15 -23.79
C LYS A 738 6.00 4.61 -25.20
N PRO A 739 6.21 5.43 -26.25
CA PRO A 739 6.38 4.93 -27.62
C PRO A 739 7.36 3.77 -27.72
N VAL A 740 8.54 3.88 -27.13
CA VAL A 740 9.60 2.85 -27.16
C VAL A 740 9.98 2.41 -25.75
N ILE A 741 10.11 1.10 -25.53
CA ILE A 741 10.69 0.52 -24.33
C ILE A 741 11.85 -0.40 -24.70
N ILE A 742 12.97 -0.22 -24.01
CA ILE A 742 14.12 -1.13 -24.02
C ILE A 742 14.16 -1.84 -22.66
N PHE A 743 14.12 -3.17 -22.64
CA PHE A 743 14.18 -3.98 -21.43
C PHE A 743 15.52 -4.75 -21.36
N SER A 744 16.30 -4.54 -20.30
CA SER A 744 17.56 -5.23 -20.04
C SER A 744 17.35 -6.30 -18.96
N CYS A 745 17.48 -7.57 -19.35
CA CYS A 745 17.23 -8.75 -18.51
C CYS A 745 18.31 -8.96 -17.43
N VAL A 746 19.55 -8.55 -17.70
CA VAL A 746 20.77 -8.69 -16.89
C VAL A 746 21.31 -10.11 -16.75
N ARG A 747 20.43 -11.10 -16.55
CA ARG A 747 20.84 -12.44 -16.14
C ARG A 747 21.46 -13.23 -17.29
N SER A 748 22.70 -13.65 -17.06
CA SER A 748 23.56 -14.31 -18.03
C SER A 748 24.55 -15.15 -17.24
N ASN A 749 24.22 -16.43 -17.05
CA ASN A 749 24.99 -17.37 -16.24
C ASN A 749 24.82 -18.83 -16.71
N PRO A 750 25.84 -19.71 -16.50
CA PRO A 750 25.81 -21.10 -16.98
C PRO A 750 24.77 -22.00 -16.30
N TRP A 751 24.20 -21.59 -15.16
CA TRP A 751 23.27 -22.41 -14.37
C TRP A 751 21.80 -22.23 -14.76
N GLY A 752 21.49 -21.38 -15.75
CA GLY A 752 20.11 -21.09 -16.14
C GLY A 752 19.30 -20.32 -15.09
N ASN A 753 19.95 -19.69 -14.09
CA ASN A 753 19.26 -19.05 -12.99
C ASN A 753 18.80 -17.63 -13.40
N VAL A 754 17.49 -17.47 -13.62
CA VAL A 754 16.87 -16.16 -13.95
C VAL A 754 16.55 -15.32 -12.70
N GLY A 755 16.44 -15.92 -11.52
CA GLY A 755 16.19 -15.22 -10.24
C GLY A 755 14.95 -14.31 -10.28
N PHE A 756 15.14 -13.01 -10.03
CA PHE A 756 14.05 -12.01 -9.97
C PHE A 756 13.28 -11.84 -11.30
N LEU A 757 13.83 -12.31 -12.42
CA LEU A 757 13.13 -12.39 -13.71
C LEU A 757 12.01 -13.44 -13.76
N ALA A 758 11.98 -14.40 -12.82
CA ALA A 758 10.92 -15.42 -12.72
C ALA A 758 9.57 -14.84 -12.27
N ASP A 759 9.55 -13.59 -11.79
CA ASP A 759 8.31 -12.87 -11.52
C ASP A 759 7.60 -12.50 -12.83
N HIS A 760 6.68 -13.37 -13.22
CA HIS A 760 5.84 -13.20 -14.41
C HIS A 760 4.95 -11.95 -14.37
N ARG A 761 4.58 -11.44 -13.18
CA ARG A 761 3.79 -10.20 -13.02
C ARG A 761 4.66 -8.98 -13.32
N ARG A 762 5.92 -8.98 -12.88
CA ARG A 762 6.93 -7.97 -13.26
C ARG A 762 7.25 -8.01 -14.75
N LEU A 763 7.40 -9.19 -15.34
CA LEU A 763 7.60 -9.34 -16.78
C LEU A 763 6.42 -8.78 -17.59
N ASN A 764 5.19 -9.16 -17.26
CA ASN A 764 3.95 -8.62 -17.85
C ASN A 764 3.92 -7.08 -17.75
N VAL A 765 4.22 -6.52 -16.57
CA VAL A 765 4.30 -5.06 -16.41
C VAL A 765 5.35 -4.43 -17.30
N ALA A 766 6.55 -5.02 -17.44
CA ALA A 766 7.62 -4.46 -18.25
C ALA A 766 7.29 -4.43 -19.75
N VAL A 767 6.87 -5.56 -20.34
CA VAL A 767 6.61 -5.65 -21.79
C VAL A 767 5.42 -4.79 -22.23
N THR A 768 4.42 -4.62 -21.36
CA THR A 768 3.19 -3.85 -21.65
C THR A 768 3.30 -2.34 -21.38
N ARG A 769 4.52 -1.80 -21.19
CA ARG A 769 4.78 -0.34 -21.19
C ARG A 769 4.95 0.25 -22.58
N ALA A 770 5.26 -0.56 -23.59
CA ALA A 770 5.51 -0.11 -24.96
C ALA A 770 4.20 0.21 -25.70
N LYS A 771 4.23 1.23 -26.57
CA LYS A 771 3.15 1.51 -27.54
C LYS A 771 3.51 1.05 -28.95
N ARG A 772 4.71 1.38 -29.42
CA ARG A 772 5.16 1.26 -30.82
C ARG A 772 6.42 0.41 -30.99
N GLY A 773 7.27 0.33 -29.97
CA GLY A 773 8.53 -0.41 -30.01
C GLY A 773 8.85 -1.08 -28.67
N LEU A 774 9.11 -2.38 -28.69
CA LEU A 774 9.60 -3.17 -27.56
C LEU A 774 10.88 -3.90 -27.98
N ILE A 775 11.99 -3.56 -27.33
CA ILE A 775 13.31 -4.18 -27.55
C ILE A 775 13.70 -4.87 -26.25
N VAL A 776 13.93 -6.18 -26.30
CA VAL A 776 14.35 -6.99 -25.14
C VAL A 776 15.79 -7.42 -25.36
N VAL A 777 16.68 -7.06 -24.44
CA VAL A 777 18.11 -7.43 -24.45
C VAL A 777 18.34 -8.47 -23.35
N GLY A 778 18.97 -9.60 -23.68
CA GLY A 778 19.31 -10.62 -22.67
C GLY A 778 19.90 -11.92 -23.22
N ASN A 779 20.32 -12.81 -22.32
CA ASN A 779 20.94 -14.09 -22.71
C ASN A 779 19.88 -15.20 -22.96
N PRO A 780 19.66 -15.65 -24.21
CA PRO A 780 18.66 -16.68 -24.50
C PRO A 780 18.98 -18.04 -23.84
N ALA A 781 20.26 -18.37 -23.62
CA ALA A 781 20.68 -19.62 -23.00
C ALA A 781 20.44 -19.63 -21.48
N THR A 782 20.41 -18.47 -20.82
CA THR A 782 19.98 -18.37 -19.41
C THR A 782 18.46 -18.28 -19.30
N LEU A 783 17.82 -17.50 -20.18
CA LEU A 783 16.37 -17.23 -20.12
C LEU A 783 15.50 -18.45 -20.46
N CYS A 784 15.95 -19.37 -21.32
CA CYS A 784 15.15 -20.54 -21.72
C CYS A 784 14.86 -21.56 -20.60
N HIS A 785 15.54 -21.46 -19.45
CA HIS A 785 15.32 -22.31 -18.28
C HIS A 785 14.07 -21.94 -17.47
N ASP A 786 13.54 -20.72 -17.61
CA ASP A 786 12.26 -20.33 -17.03
C ASP A 786 11.11 -20.58 -18.03
N PRO A 787 9.98 -21.19 -17.63
CA PRO A 787 8.89 -21.53 -18.55
C PRO A 787 8.25 -20.32 -19.26
N VAL A 788 8.16 -19.17 -18.58
CA VAL A 788 7.53 -17.96 -19.13
C VAL A 788 8.49 -17.27 -20.10
N TRP A 789 9.77 -17.19 -19.75
CA TRP A 789 10.81 -16.70 -20.65
C TRP A 789 11.03 -17.61 -21.86
N ASN A 790 10.92 -18.92 -21.70
CA ASN A 790 10.92 -19.86 -22.81
C ASN A 790 9.71 -19.64 -23.74
N SER A 791 8.52 -19.37 -23.19
CA SER A 791 7.35 -18.94 -24.00
C SER A 791 7.65 -17.66 -24.81
N TRP A 792 8.28 -16.65 -24.20
CA TRP A 792 8.72 -15.44 -24.90
C TRP A 792 9.73 -15.75 -26.01
N LEU A 793 10.76 -16.55 -25.76
CA LEU A 793 11.74 -16.95 -26.76
C LEU A 793 11.12 -17.73 -27.93
N ASN A 794 10.15 -18.61 -27.66
CA ASN A 794 9.39 -19.33 -28.68
C ASN A 794 8.53 -18.37 -29.53
N PHE A 795 7.93 -17.35 -28.92
CA PHE A 795 7.23 -16.28 -29.64
C PHE A 795 8.18 -15.47 -30.54
N ILE A 796 9.36 -15.08 -30.03
CA ILE A 796 10.40 -14.40 -30.79
C ILE A 796 10.87 -15.26 -31.99
N HIS A 797 11.16 -16.54 -31.77
CA HIS A 797 11.58 -17.46 -32.83
C HIS A 797 10.50 -17.64 -33.90
N SER A 798 9.27 -17.94 -33.50
CA SER A 798 8.15 -18.21 -34.42
C SER A 798 7.80 -17.01 -35.30
N ASN A 799 8.01 -15.79 -34.82
CA ASN A 799 7.75 -14.55 -35.56
C ASN A 799 9.04 -13.95 -36.18
N LYS A 800 10.19 -14.64 -36.09
CA LYS A 800 11.51 -14.20 -36.60
C LYS A 800 11.99 -12.85 -36.08
N LEU A 801 11.77 -12.57 -34.79
CA LEU A 801 11.97 -11.25 -34.16
C LEU A 801 13.36 -11.07 -33.51
N ARG A 802 14.38 -11.85 -33.89
CA ARG A 802 15.75 -11.76 -33.36
C ARG A 802 16.58 -10.77 -34.20
N VAL A 803 17.33 -9.90 -33.55
CA VAL A 803 18.24 -8.93 -34.18
C VAL A 803 19.63 -9.06 -33.56
N GLU A 804 20.64 -9.34 -34.38
CA GLU A 804 22.04 -9.25 -33.95
C GLU A 804 22.51 -7.80 -34.07
N LEU A 805 23.01 -7.23 -32.96
CA LEU A 805 23.73 -5.96 -33.03
C LEU A 805 25.18 -6.25 -33.46
N GLY A 806 25.69 -5.50 -34.44
CA GLY A 806 27.08 -5.59 -34.90
C GLY A 806 28.07 -5.06 -33.86
N PHE A 807 28.31 -5.82 -32.79
CA PHE A 807 29.22 -5.44 -31.72
C PHE A 807 30.66 -5.83 -32.02
N CYS A 808 31.53 -4.82 -32.05
CA CYS A 808 32.92 -4.98 -31.65
C CYS A 808 33.03 -4.41 -30.22
N PRO A 809 33.16 -5.25 -29.17
CA PRO A 809 33.27 -4.77 -27.80
C PRO A 809 34.42 -3.77 -27.64
N ARG A 810 34.21 -2.68 -26.90
CA ARG A 810 35.28 -1.72 -26.59
C ARG A 810 36.25 -2.33 -25.58
N GLY A 811 37.21 -3.12 -26.06
CA GLY A 811 38.39 -3.47 -25.29
C GLY A 811 38.37 -4.80 -24.54
N HIS A 812 37.79 -5.86 -25.09
CA HIS A 812 38.24 -7.23 -24.78
C HIS A 812 38.47 -8.03 -26.06
N GLY A 813 39.72 -8.44 -26.27
CA GLY A 813 40.16 -9.16 -27.47
C GLY A 813 39.76 -10.63 -27.42
N ALA A 814 38.55 -10.93 -27.87
CA ALA A 814 38.12 -12.29 -28.23
C ALA A 814 37.24 -12.21 -29.48
N THR A 815 37.68 -12.85 -30.57
CA THR A 815 36.82 -13.11 -31.73
C THR A 815 35.70 -14.07 -31.32
N PRO A 816 34.43 -13.82 -31.70
CA PRO A 816 33.35 -14.74 -31.38
C PRO A 816 33.57 -16.08 -32.10
N PRO A 817 33.30 -17.23 -31.46
CA PRO A 817 33.27 -18.52 -32.15
C PRO A 817 32.09 -18.56 -33.15
N PRO A 818 32.19 -19.38 -34.21
CA PRO A 818 31.07 -19.54 -35.15
C PRO A 818 29.84 -20.09 -34.44
N ALA A 819 28.65 -19.65 -34.86
CA ALA A 819 27.39 -20.04 -34.24
C ALA A 819 27.13 -21.55 -34.39
N GLU A 820 27.24 -22.29 -33.28
CA GLU A 820 26.79 -23.68 -33.23
C GLU A 820 25.25 -23.76 -33.27
N PRO A 821 24.68 -24.73 -33.98
CA PRO A 821 23.24 -24.95 -33.98
C PRO A 821 22.78 -25.39 -32.59
N LEU A 822 21.71 -24.77 -32.08
CA LEU A 822 21.07 -25.16 -30.83
C LEU A 822 20.70 -26.67 -30.84
N PRO A 823 20.82 -27.38 -29.70
CA PRO A 823 20.39 -28.77 -29.62
C PRO A 823 18.89 -28.89 -29.92
N PRO A 824 18.44 -30.02 -30.50
CA PRO A 824 17.04 -30.19 -30.89
C PRO A 824 16.10 -30.14 -29.69
N PHE A 825 14.94 -29.51 -29.89
CA PHE A 825 13.88 -29.36 -28.88
C PHE A 825 13.26 -30.70 -28.47
N ASP A 826 13.77 -31.31 -27.39
CA ASP A 826 13.09 -32.42 -26.74
C ASP A 826 11.97 -31.92 -25.81
N ARG A 827 10.77 -32.50 -25.96
CA ARG A 827 9.65 -32.22 -25.07
C ARG A 827 9.99 -32.68 -23.64
N PRO A 828 9.76 -31.87 -22.59
CA PRO A 828 10.08 -32.27 -21.22
C PRO A 828 9.38 -33.58 -20.84
N ARG A 829 10.18 -34.59 -20.45
CA ARG A 829 9.65 -35.74 -19.73
C ARG A 829 9.20 -35.26 -18.34
N LEU A 830 7.89 -35.16 -18.13
CA LEU A 830 7.30 -34.80 -16.84
C LEU A 830 7.75 -35.80 -15.77
N GLY A 831 8.67 -35.37 -14.90
CA GLY A 831 9.03 -36.09 -13.69
C GLY A 831 7.83 -36.24 -12.76
N ARG A 832 7.66 -37.41 -12.15
CA ARG A 832 6.59 -37.66 -11.17
C ARG A 832 6.96 -36.96 -9.86
N GLY A 833 6.12 -36.04 -9.38
CA GLY A 833 6.37 -35.39 -8.08
C GLY A 833 5.68 -34.05 -7.81
N TRP A 834 4.74 -33.58 -8.64
CA TRP A 834 3.99 -32.34 -8.40
C TRP A 834 2.47 -32.61 -8.32
N PRO A 835 1.72 -31.94 -7.41
CA PRO A 835 0.29 -32.14 -7.28
C PRO A 835 -0.47 -31.78 -8.56
N ARG A 836 -1.32 -32.69 -9.04
CA ARG A 836 -2.21 -32.41 -10.18
C ARG A 836 -3.35 -31.50 -9.74
N GLN A 837 -3.18 -30.19 -9.88
CA GLN A 837 -4.35 -29.29 -9.92
C GLN A 837 -5.32 -29.76 -11.01
N ARG A 838 -6.60 -29.85 -10.65
CA ARG A 838 -7.66 -30.42 -11.51
C ARG A 838 -7.96 -29.50 -12.70
N TRP A 839 -7.27 -29.74 -13.81
CA TRP A 839 -7.78 -29.34 -15.12
C TRP A 839 -9.10 -30.07 -15.39
N MET A 840 -10.24 -29.38 -15.26
CA MET A 840 -11.51 -29.90 -15.72
C MET A 840 -11.48 -30.04 -17.23
N ARG A 841 -11.17 -31.25 -17.70
CA ARG A 841 -11.43 -31.67 -19.08
C ARG A 841 -12.94 -31.68 -19.30
N VAL A 842 -13.48 -30.55 -19.77
CA VAL A 842 -14.77 -30.55 -20.48
C VAL A 842 -14.62 -31.52 -21.64
N LYS A 843 -15.35 -32.63 -21.61
CA LYS A 843 -15.37 -33.58 -22.73
C LYS A 843 -15.94 -32.87 -23.94
N ALA A 844 -15.15 -32.72 -25.00
CA ALA A 844 -15.64 -32.31 -26.30
C ALA A 844 -16.70 -33.32 -26.76
N LYS A 845 -17.98 -32.97 -26.64
CA LYS A 845 -19.06 -33.60 -27.40
C LYS A 845 -19.10 -32.96 -28.78
N GLN A 846 -19.28 -33.82 -29.77
CA GLN A 846 -19.29 -33.52 -31.20
C GLN A 846 -20.06 -32.23 -31.53
N LEU A 847 -19.39 -31.29 -32.20
CA LEU A 847 -20.03 -30.28 -33.02
C LEU A 847 -20.16 -30.87 -34.43
N GLU A 848 -21.41 -31.06 -34.89
CA GLU A 848 -21.67 -31.33 -36.30
C GLU A 848 -21.54 -30.02 -37.11
N PRO A 849 -21.08 -30.09 -38.38
CA PRO A 849 -20.98 -28.92 -39.23
C PRO A 849 -22.35 -28.60 -39.88
N VAL A 850 -22.86 -27.41 -39.61
CA VAL A 850 -23.95 -26.82 -40.41
C VAL A 850 -23.32 -25.85 -41.42
N GLY A 851 -23.40 -26.18 -42.71
CA GLY A 851 -22.98 -25.31 -43.81
C GLY A 851 -23.99 -24.17 -44.08
N ALA A 852 -23.74 -23.28 -45.05
CA ALA A 852 -22.64 -23.25 -46.03
C ALA A 852 -22.25 -21.80 -46.34
#